data_AF-A0A1F2PGE2-F1
#
_entry.id   AF-A0A1F2PGE2-F1
#
_cell.length_a   1.000
_cell.length_b   1.000
_cell.length_c   1.000
_cell.angle_alpha   90.00
_cell.angle_beta   90.00
_cell.angle_gamma   90.00
#
_symmetry.space_group_name_H-M   'P 1'
#
loop_
_entity.id
_entity.type
_entity.pdbx_description
1 polymer ?
#
loop_
_entity_poly.entity_id
_entity_poly.type
_entity_poly.pdbx_seq_one_letter_code
_entity_poly.pdbx_strand_id
1 'polypeptide(L)'
;MTQIKNLRKQIALGVVMVLALLTFFSYFSLSVEAASTTIVVNPGHQSGTDTGAVNKTTGIKEVDLNNALAIKIVTTLRNSGYNAILSHQIPGNPGLPTMLATTTNNSTTVCSAANSLGADLFLSVHHNSGAATASGYEFYWSSYHPSVDNNGIYQKAGLWSDGSLADLDATPPTIALKSKELANLMNSNFSKNLTYVPSRNKIVERDDAYTRKTSMPSVLIEAGFVSNNAESQKLADGTNQQKMADQVLASVSEIFGAATAPMTASGFTTTVSGDKITATVKGVSAPNGLQVIYIPTWSDDCGQDDLKWYTATKQSDGSYSVTIDVKDHGYTSGDYQLHCYGVDSYGKYTLLGESTATVNASVQEKMSASSVTASVTGNTITVSVKGIKAPGGITDLFIPIWSETGGQDDLKWYTATKQSDGSYKITVDIKDHKYDGGIYNIHAYGKDNTGLMTFLGSTTTAVKVNSMTATSVTAVVLNGKITATIKGITAPYGITEMLIPVWSEIGGQDDIEWYTATKQSDGSYKITLDIKDHNYDSGDYILHAYGKDSNGKMTFVGAAKANIVVQPMTATSVTASVSGNKITATIKGINAPGGIKQISVPIWSDIDGQDDLVWYNADKQSDGSYVVTVDIKDHKYASGTYSIHAYGTEVSGRMTLLGNTTANVTAAKPMTASTVKAIVNENIITATVSGITAPNGIKSILIPTWSDINGQDDIKWYTATKQSDGSYQAIIDAKNHNGNSGNYSIHAYGVESDGRSVFLGNTSVSVRYVETPIMGTSTVTAAQLVAYYKGTGSVYPQLYNDLGVNLERFAELYVQECNAEGVRAEVAFAQAMLETGNLQFGGDVKASQFNFAGLGATGGVPGFDFAAVYGSSSTGLQTGIRGHVQHLKCYASSAALKQTKVDPRWNDSLRLKAISVEELAGTWAADTTYAGKVKAIMKKF
;
A
#
# COMPACT_ATOMS: atom_id res chain seq x y z
N MET A 1 -16.64 -15.81 50.55
CA MET A 1 -16.57 -17.03 49.70
C MET A 1 -17.64 -17.09 48.61
N THR A 2 -18.84 -16.55 48.81
CA THR A 2 -19.90 -16.50 47.78
C THR A 2 -19.59 -15.51 46.63
N GLN A 3 -18.92 -14.39 46.92
CA GLN A 3 -18.48 -13.42 45.90
C GLN A 3 -17.37 -13.94 44.96
N ILE A 4 -16.45 -14.79 45.44
CA ILE A 4 -15.38 -15.37 44.60
C ILE A 4 -15.94 -16.47 43.67
N LYS A 5 -16.98 -17.21 44.10
CA LYS A 5 -17.71 -18.15 43.24
C LYS A 5 -18.54 -17.43 42.16
N ASN A 6 -19.08 -16.25 42.45
CA ASN A 6 -19.78 -15.44 41.45
C ASN A 6 -18.83 -14.79 40.45
N LEU A 7 -17.62 -14.38 40.86
CA LEU A 7 -16.61 -13.86 39.93
C LEU A 7 -16.10 -14.94 38.96
N ARG A 8 -15.91 -16.19 39.42
CA ARG A 8 -15.57 -17.33 38.54
C ARG A 8 -16.71 -17.71 37.60
N LYS A 9 -17.98 -17.57 38.01
CA LYS A 9 -19.15 -17.75 37.13
C LYS A 9 -19.29 -16.62 36.11
N GLN A 10 -18.98 -15.37 36.46
CA GLN A 10 -19.01 -14.24 35.52
C GLN A 10 -17.84 -14.27 34.54
N ILE A 11 -16.65 -14.70 34.96
CA ILE A 11 -15.50 -14.90 34.06
C ILE A 11 -15.72 -16.12 33.15
N ALA A 12 -16.28 -17.22 33.68
CA ALA A 12 -16.63 -18.38 32.84
C ALA A 12 -17.77 -18.05 31.85
N LEU A 13 -18.78 -17.27 32.25
CA LEU A 13 -19.84 -16.82 31.35
C LEU A 13 -19.31 -15.81 30.31
N GLY A 14 -18.34 -14.96 30.69
CA GLY A 14 -17.66 -14.06 29.77
C GLY A 14 -16.75 -14.79 28.77
N VAL A 15 -16.00 -15.80 29.21
CA VAL A 15 -15.14 -16.62 28.32
C VAL A 15 -15.99 -17.54 27.43
N VAL A 16 -17.11 -18.06 27.92
CA VAL A 16 -18.08 -18.82 27.11
C VAL A 16 -18.85 -17.91 26.15
N MET A 17 -19.20 -16.66 26.52
CA MET A 17 -19.75 -15.70 25.56
C MET A 17 -18.73 -15.28 24.50
N VAL A 18 -17.47 -15.08 24.87
CA VAL A 18 -16.39 -14.70 23.93
C VAL A 18 -16.03 -15.87 23.02
N LEU A 19 -15.99 -17.12 23.53
CA LEU A 19 -15.83 -18.32 22.70
C LEU A 19 -17.07 -18.60 21.85
N ALA A 20 -18.28 -18.37 22.36
CA ALA A 20 -19.52 -18.48 21.57
C ALA A 20 -19.60 -17.40 20.49
N LEU A 21 -19.13 -16.18 20.76
CA LEU A 21 -18.97 -15.10 19.77
C LEU A 21 -17.88 -15.43 18.75
N LEU A 22 -16.74 -16.00 19.17
CA LEU A 22 -15.67 -16.42 18.27
C LEU A 22 -16.06 -17.64 17.40
N THR A 23 -16.92 -18.53 17.90
CA THR A 23 -17.50 -19.64 17.11
C THR A 23 -18.73 -19.22 16.29
N PHE A 24 -19.44 -18.15 16.66
CA PHE A 24 -20.48 -17.54 15.80
C PHE A 24 -19.85 -16.76 14.64
N PHE A 25 -18.69 -16.13 14.85
CA PHE A 25 -17.94 -15.43 13.79
C PHE A 25 -17.15 -16.36 12.86
N SER A 26 -17.15 -17.67 13.09
CA SER A 26 -16.53 -18.67 12.19
C SER A 26 -17.54 -19.54 11.41
N TYR A 27 -18.84 -19.21 11.48
CA TYR A 27 -19.89 -19.80 10.63
C TYR A 27 -20.92 -18.82 10.06
N PHE A 28 -20.63 -17.51 10.15
CA PHE A 28 -21.18 -16.56 9.19
C PHE A 28 -20.05 -16.17 8.25
N SER A 29 -20.07 -16.76 7.05
CA SER A 29 -19.74 -15.97 5.87
C SER A 29 -20.66 -14.76 5.93
N LEU A 30 -20.19 -13.66 6.55
CA LEU A 30 -20.59 -12.36 6.08
C LEU A 30 -20.08 -12.34 4.65
N SER A 31 -20.96 -12.69 3.71
CA SER A 31 -20.86 -12.14 2.37
C SER A 31 -20.73 -10.65 2.60
N VAL A 32 -19.50 -10.14 2.48
CA VAL A 32 -19.28 -8.72 2.29
C VAL A 32 -20.26 -8.32 1.21
N GLU A 33 -21.21 -7.46 1.58
CA GLU A 33 -22.23 -6.92 0.69
C GLU A 33 -21.49 -6.20 -0.43
N ALA A 34 -21.25 -6.91 -1.53
CA ALA A 34 -20.55 -6.36 -2.67
C ALA A 34 -21.53 -5.42 -3.38
N ALA A 35 -21.32 -4.12 -3.16
CA ALA A 35 -21.63 -3.13 -4.17
C ALA A 35 -21.18 -3.68 -5.54
N SER A 36 -22.02 -3.56 -6.56
CA SER A 36 -21.72 -4.05 -7.92
C SER A 36 -20.30 -3.68 -8.34
N THR A 37 -19.42 -4.67 -8.53
CA THR A 37 -18.00 -4.49 -8.91
C THR A 37 -17.87 -3.45 -10.01
N THR A 38 -17.20 -2.34 -9.69
CA THR A 38 -16.97 -1.21 -10.59
C THR A 38 -15.70 -1.43 -11.37
N ILE A 39 -15.83 -1.51 -12.70
CA ILE A 39 -14.73 -1.85 -13.61
C ILE A 39 -14.46 -0.66 -14.52
N VAL A 40 -13.27 -0.09 -14.45
CA VAL A 40 -12.83 0.97 -15.36
C VAL A 40 -12.10 0.34 -16.53
N VAL A 41 -12.57 0.60 -17.75
CA VAL A 41 -11.91 0.15 -18.98
C VAL A 41 -11.34 1.36 -19.70
N ASN A 42 -10.01 1.39 -19.81
CA ASN A 42 -9.26 2.44 -20.47
C ASN A 42 -8.86 2.03 -21.89
N PRO A 43 -9.46 2.60 -22.95
CA PRO A 43 -8.89 2.47 -24.28
C PRO A 43 -7.57 3.26 -24.33
N GLY A 44 -6.47 2.63 -24.72
CA GLY A 44 -5.16 3.28 -24.85
C GLY A 44 -5.11 4.27 -26.02
N HIS A 45 -4.22 5.27 -25.91
CA HIS A 45 -4.04 6.36 -26.88
C HIS A 45 -5.24 7.31 -27.00
N GLN A 46 -5.14 8.36 -27.82
CA GLN A 46 -6.15 9.43 -27.87
C GLN A 46 -6.45 9.85 -29.31
N SER A 47 -7.66 9.58 -29.79
CA SER A 47 -8.07 9.88 -31.17
C SER A 47 -7.82 11.34 -31.53
N GLY A 48 -7.07 11.57 -32.62
CA GLY A 48 -6.70 12.91 -33.10
C GLY A 48 -5.46 13.52 -32.46
N THR A 49 -4.91 12.93 -31.39
CA THR A 49 -3.72 13.42 -30.69
C THR A 49 -2.59 12.37 -30.69
N ASP A 50 -2.90 11.15 -30.29
CA ASP A 50 -1.99 10.01 -30.25
C ASP A 50 -2.71 8.84 -30.90
N THR A 51 -2.22 8.38 -32.05
CA THR A 51 -2.84 7.28 -32.80
C THR A 51 -2.39 5.90 -32.32
N GLY A 52 -1.39 5.84 -31.44
CA GLY A 52 -0.60 4.63 -31.22
C GLY A 52 0.06 4.15 -32.51
N ALA A 53 0.34 2.84 -32.57
CA ALA A 53 0.90 2.21 -33.76
C ALA A 53 -0.03 2.30 -34.97
N VAL A 54 0.53 2.51 -36.16
CA VAL A 54 -0.22 2.53 -37.42
C VAL A 54 0.36 1.49 -38.37
N ASN A 55 -0.49 0.57 -38.83
CA ASN A 55 -0.10 -0.36 -39.88
C ASN A 55 0.07 0.40 -41.21
N LYS A 56 1.30 0.43 -41.74
CA LYS A 56 1.62 1.18 -42.96
C LYS A 56 0.94 0.63 -44.22
N THR A 57 0.55 -0.64 -44.24
CA THR A 57 -0.07 -1.29 -45.41
C THR A 57 -1.59 -1.20 -45.36
N THR A 58 -2.22 -1.48 -44.22
CA THR A 58 -3.69 -1.51 -44.08
C THR A 58 -4.28 -0.18 -43.65
N GLY A 59 -3.46 0.73 -43.10
CA GLY A 59 -3.92 2.03 -42.58
C GLY A 59 -4.63 1.95 -41.22
N ILE A 60 -4.74 0.75 -40.64
CA ILE A 60 -5.39 0.52 -39.35
C ILE A 60 -4.52 1.11 -38.24
N LYS A 61 -5.14 1.90 -37.36
CA LYS A 61 -4.51 2.57 -36.22
C LYS A 61 -4.87 1.84 -34.94
N GLU A 62 -3.91 1.74 -34.03
CA GLU A 62 -4.09 1.15 -32.71
C GLU A 62 -5.23 1.81 -31.93
N VAL A 63 -5.30 3.14 -31.90
CA VAL A 63 -6.35 3.86 -31.17
C VAL A 63 -7.77 3.48 -31.62
N ASP A 64 -7.96 3.19 -32.91
CA ASP A 64 -9.27 2.80 -33.44
C ASP A 64 -9.65 1.38 -32.97
N LEU A 65 -8.67 0.48 -32.90
CA LEU A 65 -8.84 -0.87 -32.36
C LEU A 65 -9.11 -0.85 -30.85
N ASN A 66 -8.35 -0.03 -30.11
CA ASN A 66 -8.51 0.11 -28.66
C ASN A 66 -9.91 0.60 -28.29
N ASN A 67 -10.39 1.64 -28.98
CA ASN A 67 -11.74 2.18 -28.79
C ASN A 67 -12.82 1.13 -29.07
N ALA A 68 -12.74 0.44 -30.21
CA ALA A 68 -13.73 -0.54 -30.61
C ALA A 68 -13.81 -1.73 -29.64
N LEU A 69 -12.66 -2.25 -29.19
CA LEU A 69 -12.61 -3.35 -28.24
C LEU A 69 -13.05 -2.93 -26.83
N ALA A 70 -12.64 -1.75 -26.35
CA ALA A 70 -13.05 -1.23 -25.05
C ALA A 70 -14.58 -1.04 -24.95
N ILE A 71 -15.22 -0.51 -25.99
CA ILE A 71 -16.69 -0.38 -26.08
C ILE A 71 -17.36 -1.76 -25.91
N LYS A 72 -16.84 -2.78 -26.59
CA LYS A 72 -17.38 -4.15 -26.51
C LYS A 72 -17.17 -4.76 -25.14
N ILE A 73 -15.99 -4.60 -24.53
CA ILE A 73 -15.70 -5.06 -23.17
C ILE A 73 -16.69 -4.43 -22.17
N VAL A 74 -16.83 -3.10 -22.19
CA VAL A 74 -17.75 -2.40 -21.27
C VAL A 74 -19.19 -2.86 -21.51
N THR A 75 -19.64 -2.96 -22.77
CA THR A 75 -20.99 -3.42 -23.11
C THR A 75 -21.24 -4.83 -22.57
N THR A 76 -20.32 -5.77 -22.83
CA THR A 76 -20.42 -7.18 -22.40
C THR A 76 -20.43 -7.30 -20.88
N LEU A 77 -19.57 -6.56 -20.17
CA LEU A 77 -19.53 -6.54 -18.71
C LEU A 77 -20.83 -5.97 -18.12
N ARG A 78 -21.34 -4.85 -18.66
CA ARG A 78 -22.61 -4.25 -18.19
C ARG A 78 -23.79 -5.17 -18.42
N ASN A 79 -23.88 -5.82 -19.58
CA ASN A 79 -24.93 -6.80 -19.88
C ASN A 79 -24.89 -8.00 -18.93
N SER A 80 -23.74 -8.27 -18.33
CA SER A 80 -23.55 -9.35 -17.35
C SER A 80 -23.71 -8.89 -15.91
N GLY A 81 -24.10 -7.63 -15.66
CA GLY A 81 -24.44 -7.12 -14.34
C GLY A 81 -23.38 -6.24 -13.67
N TYR A 82 -22.17 -6.15 -14.22
CA TYR A 82 -21.09 -5.30 -13.68
C TYR A 82 -21.35 -3.80 -13.85
N ASN A 83 -20.77 -2.98 -12.96
CA ASN A 83 -20.73 -1.53 -13.15
C ASN A 83 -19.49 -1.14 -13.96
N ALA A 84 -19.47 -1.52 -15.25
CA ALA A 84 -18.35 -1.17 -16.12
C ALA A 84 -18.54 0.22 -16.76
N ILE A 85 -17.46 1.00 -16.80
CA ILE A 85 -17.41 2.37 -17.34
C ILE A 85 -16.14 2.56 -18.19
N LEU A 86 -16.23 3.41 -19.22
CA LEU A 86 -15.06 3.84 -19.99
C LEU A 86 -14.27 4.89 -19.20
N SER A 87 -12.94 4.93 -19.33
CA SER A 87 -12.13 5.91 -18.59
C SER A 87 -12.36 7.36 -19.04
N HIS A 88 -12.61 7.59 -20.34
CA HIS A 88 -12.80 8.91 -20.95
C HIS A 88 -13.71 8.84 -22.18
N GLN A 89 -14.10 10.00 -22.73
CA GLN A 89 -14.89 10.06 -23.97
C GLN A 89 -14.09 9.61 -25.18
N ILE A 90 -14.66 8.70 -25.98
CA ILE A 90 -14.05 8.18 -27.21
C ILE A 90 -15.04 8.19 -28.40
N PRO A 91 -14.54 8.31 -29.66
CA PRO A 91 -15.37 8.19 -30.84
C PRO A 91 -16.09 6.84 -30.92
N GLY A 92 -17.36 6.86 -31.36
CA GLY A 92 -18.17 5.66 -31.54
C GLY A 92 -18.80 5.09 -30.26
N ASN A 93 -18.62 5.73 -29.10
CA ASN A 93 -19.29 5.34 -27.86
C ASN A 93 -20.84 5.44 -27.99
N PRO A 94 -21.61 4.35 -27.83
CA PRO A 94 -23.07 4.34 -28.01
C PRO A 94 -23.84 4.90 -26.79
N GLY A 95 -23.24 5.82 -26.03
CA GLY A 95 -23.82 6.35 -24.78
C GLY A 95 -23.45 5.55 -23.52
N LEU A 96 -22.38 4.76 -23.55
CA LEU A 96 -21.84 4.11 -22.35
C LEU A 96 -21.27 5.18 -21.40
N PRO A 97 -21.40 4.97 -20.07
CA PRO A 97 -20.88 5.92 -19.09
C PRO A 97 -19.37 6.07 -19.18
N THR A 98 -18.90 7.31 -19.03
CA THR A 98 -17.48 7.67 -18.99
C THR A 98 -17.14 8.25 -17.63
N MET A 99 -15.98 7.88 -17.08
CA MET A 99 -15.47 8.41 -15.81
C MET A 99 -15.05 9.87 -15.95
N LEU A 100 -14.27 10.20 -16.99
CA LEU A 100 -13.88 11.56 -17.33
C LEU A 100 -14.85 12.16 -18.36
N ALA A 101 -15.18 13.44 -18.18
CA ALA A 101 -16.01 14.21 -19.12
C ALA A 101 -15.23 14.68 -20.36
N THR A 102 -13.90 14.54 -20.36
CA THR A 102 -13.01 14.94 -21.46
C THR A 102 -12.55 13.73 -22.27
N THR A 103 -11.83 13.98 -23.37
CA THR A 103 -11.14 12.97 -24.18
C THR A 103 -9.71 12.68 -23.70
N THR A 104 -9.29 13.24 -22.57
CA THR A 104 -7.91 13.20 -22.11
C THR A 104 -7.50 11.78 -21.70
N ASN A 105 -6.48 11.23 -22.36
CA ASN A 105 -5.92 9.92 -22.01
C ASN A 105 -4.46 10.03 -21.55
N ASN A 106 -4.27 10.34 -20.27
CA ASN A 106 -2.97 10.38 -19.61
C ASN A 106 -2.96 9.44 -18.41
N SER A 107 -1.93 8.58 -18.29
CA SER A 107 -1.82 7.60 -17.20
C SER A 107 -2.00 8.17 -15.81
N THR A 108 -1.45 9.35 -15.50
CA THR A 108 -1.60 9.97 -14.18
C THR A 108 -3.04 10.39 -13.93
N THR A 109 -3.67 11.08 -14.88
CA THR A 109 -5.06 11.56 -14.75
C THR A 109 -6.04 10.41 -14.65
N VAL A 110 -5.92 9.43 -15.55
CA VAL A 110 -6.83 8.27 -15.62
C VAL A 110 -6.70 7.39 -14.39
N CYS A 111 -5.47 7.03 -13.98
CA CYS A 111 -5.27 6.19 -12.80
C CYS A 111 -5.69 6.92 -11.52
N SER A 112 -5.41 8.22 -11.40
CA SER A 112 -5.84 9.00 -10.22
C SER A 112 -7.36 9.11 -10.12
N ALA A 113 -8.05 9.28 -11.25
CA ALA A 113 -9.51 9.29 -11.28
C ALA A 113 -10.10 7.92 -10.94
N ALA A 114 -9.54 6.83 -11.46
CA ALA A 114 -9.96 5.47 -11.11
C ALA A 114 -9.73 5.14 -9.63
N ASN A 115 -8.60 5.58 -9.07
CA ASN A 115 -8.30 5.47 -7.64
C ASN A 115 -9.30 6.27 -6.79
N SER A 116 -9.60 7.50 -7.19
CA SER A 116 -10.55 8.37 -6.49
C SER A 116 -11.99 7.85 -6.56
N LEU A 117 -12.36 7.19 -7.66
CA LEU A 117 -13.64 6.50 -7.82
C LEU A 117 -13.76 5.29 -6.89
N GLY A 118 -12.64 4.72 -6.43
CA GLY A 118 -12.63 3.46 -5.69
C GLY A 118 -13.00 2.28 -6.57
N ALA A 119 -12.55 2.26 -7.84
CA ALA A 119 -12.84 1.15 -8.74
C ALA A 119 -12.29 -0.19 -8.22
N ASP A 120 -12.98 -1.29 -8.50
CA ASP A 120 -12.60 -2.64 -8.06
C ASP A 120 -11.66 -3.34 -9.04
N LEU A 121 -11.66 -2.92 -10.31
CA LEU A 121 -10.80 -3.44 -11.37
C LEU A 121 -10.49 -2.35 -12.41
N PHE A 122 -9.26 -2.33 -12.89
CA PHE A 122 -8.83 -1.46 -13.99
C PHE A 122 -8.28 -2.28 -15.17
N LEU A 123 -8.82 -2.09 -16.37
CA LEU A 123 -8.36 -2.76 -17.60
C LEU A 123 -7.89 -1.71 -18.61
N SER A 124 -6.63 -1.75 -19.04
CA SER A 124 -6.14 -0.89 -20.13
C SER A 124 -6.06 -1.68 -21.43
N VAL A 125 -6.71 -1.23 -22.50
CA VAL A 125 -6.79 -1.93 -23.79
C VAL A 125 -5.84 -1.29 -24.79
N HIS A 126 -4.90 -2.07 -25.32
CA HIS A 126 -3.87 -1.69 -26.28
C HIS A 126 -3.73 -2.75 -27.39
N HIS A 127 -2.98 -2.39 -28.45
CA HIS A 127 -2.54 -3.35 -29.46
C HIS A 127 -1.09 -3.06 -29.86
N ASN A 128 -0.22 -4.04 -29.64
CA ASN A 128 1.22 -3.88 -29.73
C ASN A 128 1.72 -3.69 -31.18
N SER A 129 2.99 -3.38 -31.32
CA SER A 129 3.69 -3.25 -32.60
C SER A 129 5.11 -3.80 -32.50
N GLY A 130 5.55 -4.50 -33.53
CA GLY A 130 6.88 -5.08 -33.60
C GLY A 130 7.29 -5.40 -35.02
N ALA A 131 7.99 -6.52 -35.22
CA ALA A 131 8.29 -7.02 -36.56
C ALA A 131 6.99 -7.26 -37.36
N ALA A 132 7.05 -7.15 -38.69
CA ALA A 132 5.89 -7.36 -39.56
C ALA A 132 5.29 -8.78 -39.46
N THR A 133 6.04 -9.74 -38.92
CA THR A 133 5.62 -11.13 -38.66
C THR A 133 5.21 -11.38 -37.22
N ALA A 134 5.31 -10.38 -36.32
CA ALA A 134 4.88 -10.51 -34.94
C ALA A 134 3.38 -10.84 -34.89
N SER A 135 2.99 -11.77 -34.02
CA SER A 135 1.57 -12.08 -33.77
C SER A 135 1.41 -12.68 -32.39
N GLY A 136 0.30 -12.45 -31.73
CA GLY A 136 0.17 -12.77 -30.31
C GLY A 136 -0.64 -11.74 -29.55
N TYR A 137 -1.19 -12.13 -28.40
CA TYR A 137 -1.60 -11.17 -27.38
C TYR A 137 -0.66 -11.22 -26.17
N GLU A 138 -0.58 -10.13 -25.43
CA GLU A 138 0.25 -10.03 -24.24
C GLU A 138 -0.55 -9.38 -23.10
N PHE A 139 -0.45 -9.92 -21.89
CA PHE A 139 -1.08 -9.34 -20.71
C PHE A 139 0.00 -8.84 -19.75
N TYR A 140 -0.02 -7.53 -19.51
CA TYR A 140 0.92 -6.85 -18.63
C TYR A 140 0.26 -6.62 -17.27
N TRP A 141 0.99 -6.96 -16.20
CA TRP A 141 0.63 -6.66 -14.81
C TRP A 141 1.87 -6.16 -14.07
N SER A 142 1.69 -5.44 -12.97
CA SER A 142 2.80 -4.96 -12.15
C SER A 142 2.77 -5.57 -10.76
N SER A 143 3.93 -6.01 -10.26
CA SER A 143 4.12 -6.30 -8.83
C SER A 143 4.26 -5.00 -8.03
N TYR A 144 4.78 -3.94 -8.65
CA TYR A 144 5.07 -2.66 -8.03
C TYR A 144 3.87 -1.71 -8.07
N HIS A 145 3.39 -1.31 -6.89
CA HIS A 145 2.29 -0.36 -6.74
C HIS A 145 2.64 0.73 -5.71
N PRO A 146 3.39 1.78 -6.09
CA PRO A 146 3.98 2.72 -5.14
C PRO A 146 3.00 3.56 -4.33
N SER A 147 1.73 3.60 -4.75
CA SER A 147 0.64 4.26 -4.01
C SER A 147 -0.01 3.37 -2.95
N VAL A 148 0.36 2.08 -2.88
CA VAL A 148 -0.25 1.07 -2.01
C VAL A 148 0.78 0.43 -1.09
N ASP A 149 1.91 -0.03 -1.64
CA ASP A 149 3.03 -0.61 -0.89
C ASP A 149 4.37 -0.22 -1.55
N ASN A 150 5.38 0.00 -0.72
CA ASN A 150 6.75 0.35 -1.13
C ASN A 150 7.81 -0.53 -0.44
N ASN A 151 7.40 -1.66 0.15
CA ASN A 151 8.33 -2.65 0.69
C ASN A 151 8.82 -3.60 -0.40
N GLY A 152 10.02 -4.17 -0.26
CA GLY A 152 10.50 -5.23 -1.16
C GLY A 152 10.82 -4.79 -2.60
N ILE A 153 10.92 -3.49 -2.88
CA ILE A 153 11.17 -2.98 -4.23
C ILE A 153 12.61 -3.27 -4.69
N TYR A 154 12.75 -3.77 -5.92
CA TYR A 154 14.03 -4.01 -6.57
C TYR A 154 13.94 -3.71 -8.07
N GLN A 155 15.09 -3.42 -8.68
CA GLN A 155 15.17 -3.09 -10.11
C GLN A 155 15.58 -4.28 -10.97
N LYS A 156 14.94 -4.43 -12.13
CA LYS A 156 15.24 -5.49 -13.10
C LYS A 156 15.45 -4.92 -14.49
N ALA A 157 16.64 -5.17 -15.05
CA ALA A 157 16.96 -4.85 -16.44
C ALA A 157 16.31 -5.83 -17.43
N GLY A 158 16.13 -5.38 -18.67
CA GLY A 158 15.71 -6.24 -19.79
C GLY A 158 14.20 -6.48 -19.92
N LEU A 159 13.39 -5.77 -19.14
CA LEU A 159 11.92 -5.75 -19.30
C LEU A 159 11.44 -4.65 -20.28
N TRP A 160 12.24 -3.60 -20.44
CA TRP A 160 12.03 -2.56 -21.43
C TRP A 160 12.91 -2.79 -22.66
N SER A 161 12.38 -2.46 -23.85
CA SER A 161 13.09 -2.66 -25.12
C SER A 161 14.30 -1.75 -25.30
N ASP A 162 14.36 -0.64 -24.57
CA ASP A 162 15.49 0.29 -24.52
C ASP A 162 16.56 -0.08 -23.47
N GLY A 163 16.34 -1.18 -22.72
CA GLY A 163 17.22 -1.65 -21.67
C GLY A 163 17.07 -0.91 -20.33
N SER A 164 16.10 0.00 -20.21
CA SER A 164 15.81 0.67 -18.94
C SER A 164 15.41 -0.31 -17.84
N LEU A 165 15.65 0.09 -16.60
CA LEU A 165 15.31 -0.68 -15.41
C LEU A 165 13.81 -0.55 -15.14
N ALA A 166 13.17 -1.68 -14.85
CA ALA A 166 11.81 -1.71 -14.33
C ALA A 166 11.85 -1.89 -12.80
N ASP A 167 11.02 -1.15 -12.08
CA ASP A 167 10.80 -1.34 -10.65
C ASP A 167 9.83 -2.52 -10.41
N LEU A 168 10.24 -3.53 -9.65
CA LEU A 168 9.43 -4.70 -9.29
C LEU A 168 9.36 -4.83 -7.77
N ASP A 169 8.42 -5.64 -7.28
CA ASP A 169 8.21 -5.86 -5.85
C ASP A 169 8.35 -7.35 -5.49
N ALA A 170 9.27 -7.67 -4.57
CA ALA A 170 9.50 -9.03 -4.06
C ALA A 170 8.44 -9.46 -3.02
N THR A 171 7.69 -8.52 -2.46
CA THR A 171 6.62 -8.69 -1.48
C THR A 171 5.31 -8.03 -1.96
N PRO A 172 4.81 -8.37 -3.16
CA PRO A 172 3.75 -7.61 -3.81
C PRO A 172 2.45 -7.59 -2.99
N PRO A 173 1.73 -6.44 -2.96
CA PRO A 173 0.48 -6.34 -2.21
C PRO A 173 -0.61 -7.23 -2.83
N THR A 174 -1.67 -7.50 -2.06
CA THR A 174 -2.78 -8.39 -2.49
C THR A 174 -3.41 -7.96 -3.82
N ILE A 175 -3.49 -6.65 -4.10
CA ILE A 175 -4.01 -6.15 -5.38
C ILE A 175 -3.14 -6.58 -6.57
N ALA A 176 -1.82 -6.59 -6.42
CA ALA A 176 -0.87 -6.99 -7.46
C ALA A 176 -0.91 -8.51 -7.68
N LEU A 177 -1.08 -9.29 -6.61
CA LEU A 177 -1.31 -10.73 -6.71
C LEU A 177 -2.61 -11.05 -7.45
N LYS A 178 -3.68 -10.30 -7.22
CA LYS A 178 -4.93 -10.41 -7.98
C LYS A 178 -4.77 -9.98 -9.44
N SER A 179 -3.98 -8.94 -9.73
CA SER A 179 -3.60 -8.55 -11.11
C SER A 179 -2.92 -9.71 -11.84
N LYS A 180 -1.97 -10.36 -11.18
CA LYS A 180 -1.26 -11.55 -11.70
C LYS A 180 -2.22 -12.70 -11.96
N GLU A 181 -3.11 -13.01 -11.02
CA GLU A 181 -4.13 -14.05 -11.17
C GLU A 181 -5.04 -13.78 -12.38
N LEU A 182 -5.56 -12.55 -12.49
CA LEU A 182 -6.40 -12.14 -13.62
C LEU A 182 -5.66 -12.24 -14.96
N ALA A 183 -4.40 -11.81 -15.02
CA ALA A 183 -3.59 -11.93 -16.24
C ALA A 183 -3.38 -13.41 -16.65
N ASN A 184 -3.24 -14.32 -15.67
CA ASN A 184 -3.17 -15.76 -15.93
C ASN A 184 -4.48 -16.34 -16.45
N LEU A 185 -5.62 -15.94 -15.86
CA LEU A 185 -6.95 -16.34 -16.32
C LEU A 185 -7.22 -15.83 -17.73
N MET A 186 -6.94 -14.55 -18.00
CA MET A 186 -7.04 -13.99 -19.34
C MET A 186 -6.16 -14.76 -20.32
N ASN A 187 -4.88 -15.02 -20.01
CA ASN A 187 -4.02 -15.81 -20.89
C ASN A 187 -4.55 -17.24 -21.17
N SER A 188 -5.25 -17.84 -20.21
CA SER A 188 -5.86 -19.16 -20.38
C SER A 188 -7.15 -19.14 -21.21
N ASN A 189 -7.89 -18.03 -21.16
CA ASN A 189 -9.23 -17.92 -21.74
C ASN A 189 -9.24 -17.14 -23.07
N PHE A 190 -8.39 -16.15 -23.27
CA PHE A 190 -8.53 -15.12 -24.32
C PHE A 190 -8.51 -15.67 -25.75
N SER A 191 -7.78 -16.76 -26.00
CA SER A 191 -7.75 -17.42 -27.31
C SER A 191 -8.96 -18.33 -27.57
N LYS A 192 -9.76 -18.67 -26.57
CA LYS A 192 -10.88 -19.60 -26.72
C LYS A 192 -11.93 -18.97 -27.63
N ASN A 193 -12.35 -19.74 -28.63
CA ASN A 193 -13.38 -19.37 -29.60
C ASN A 193 -13.05 -18.19 -30.54
N LEU A 194 -11.82 -17.64 -30.51
CA LEU A 194 -11.39 -16.65 -31.50
C LEU A 194 -11.41 -17.28 -32.91
N THR A 195 -11.80 -16.50 -33.91
CA THR A 195 -11.72 -16.92 -35.33
C THR A 195 -10.27 -17.02 -35.82
N TYR A 196 -9.34 -16.51 -35.01
CA TYR A 196 -7.91 -16.56 -35.20
C TYR A 196 -7.22 -16.72 -33.85
N VAL A 197 -6.40 -17.77 -33.72
CA VAL A 197 -5.61 -18.01 -32.51
C VAL A 197 -4.18 -17.49 -32.75
N PRO A 198 -3.75 -16.42 -32.08
CA PRO A 198 -2.41 -15.87 -32.22
C PRO A 198 -1.34 -16.83 -31.65
N SER A 199 -0.11 -16.75 -32.18
CA SER A 199 0.92 -17.78 -31.96
C SER A 199 1.90 -17.50 -30.82
N ARG A 200 2.01 -16.25 -30.33
CA ARG A 200 2.93 -15.87 -29.24
C ARG A 200 2.19 -15.15 -28.12
N ASN A 201 1.58 -15.94 -27.24
CA ASN A 201 0.78 -15.45 -26.13
C ASN A 201 1.59 -15.53 -24.84
N LYS A 202 1.71 -14.42 -24.11
CA LYS A 202 2.47 -14.40 -22.85
C LYS A 202 1.88 -13.43 -21.84
N ILE A 203 2.27 -13.65 -20.59
CA ILE A 203 2.05 -12.74 -19.48
C ILE A 203 3.39 -12.08 -19.16
N VAL A 204 3.37 -10.77 -18.98
CA VAL A 204 4.58 -9.99 -18.71
C VAL A 204 4.39 -9.22 -17.41
N GLU A 205 5.33 -9.39 -16.50
CA GLU A 205 5.45 -8.55 -15.33
C GLU A 205 6.31 -7.33 -15.69
N ARG A 206 5.76 -6.12 -15.57
CA ARG A 206 6.46 -4.86 -15.86
C ARG A 206 5.81 -3.70 -15.10
N ASP A 207 6.56 -2.65 -14.86
CA ASP A 207 6.11 -1.41 -14.22
C ASP A 207 5.44 -0.46 -15.21
N ASP A 208 4.45 -0.91 -16.00
CA ASP A 208 3.70 -0.03 -16.88
C ASP A 208 2.93 1.04 -16.10
N ALA A 209 2.86 2.26 -16.64
CA ALA A 209 2.28 3.40 -15.92
C ALA A 209 0.81 3.18 -15.53
N TYR A 210 0.02 2.53 -16.39
CA TYR A 210 -1.39 2.24 -16.11
C TYR A 210 -1.59 1.16 -15.04
N THR A 211 -0.73 0.14 -15.00
CA THR A 211 -0.86 -0.95 -14.02
C THR A 211 -0.25 -0.54 -12.68
N ARG A 212 0.94 0.05 -12.65
CA ARG A 212 1.62 0.42 -11.39
C ARG A 212 0.96 1.56 -10.61
N LYS A 213 0.28 2.51 -11.28
CA LYS A 213 -0.30 3.71 -10.63
C LYS A 213 -1.72 3.50 -10.09
N THR A 214 -2.26 2.28 -10.21
CA THR A 214 -3.61 1.96 -9.73
C THR A 214 -3.58 1.42 -8.29
N SER A 215 -4.68 1.63 -7.57
CA SER A 215 -4.90 1.16 -6.19
C SER A 215 -5.82 -0.07 -6.10
N MET A 216 -6.20 -0.61 -7.26
CA MET A 216 -7.01 -1.80 -7.45
C MET A 216 -6.30 -2.79 -8.38
N PRO A 217 -6.72 -4.07 -8.45
CA PRO A 217 -6.20 -5.00 -9.44
C PRO A 217 -6.28 -4.41 -10.86
N SER A 218 -5.24 -4.62 -11.66
CA SER A 218 -5.14 -4.03 -12.99
C SER A 218 -4.36 -4.89 -13.98
N VAL A 219 -4.84 -4.90 -15.23
CA VAL A 219 -4.17 -5.58 -16.35
C VAL A 219 -4.17 -4.66 -17.56
N LEU A 220 -3.03 -4.54 -18.22
CA LEU A 220 -2.93 -3.97 -19.57
C LEU A 220 -2.97 -5.09 -20.60
N ILE A 221 -3.92 -5.00 -21.51
CA ILE A 221 -4.24 -5.97 -22.54
C ILE A 221 -3.64 -5.49 -23.86
N GLU A 222 -2.57 -6.12 -24.32
CA GLU A 222 -2.14 -6.02 -25.72
C GLU A 222 -2.86 -7.09 -26.54
N ALA A 223 -3.98 -6.75 -27.18
CA ALA A 223 -4.87 -7.77 -27.74
C ALA A 223 -4.40 -8.37 -29.09
N GLY A 224 -3.27 -7.88 -29.64
CA GLY A 224 -2.71 -8.29 -30.92
C GLY A 224 -1.59 -7.37 -31.40
N PHE A 225 -0.92 -7.69 -32.52
CA PHE A 225 0.09 -6.81 -33.13
C PHE A 225 -0.44 -6.06 -34.36
N VAL A 226 -0.58 -4.74 -34.26
CA VAL A 226 -0.98 -3.85 -35.36
C VAL A 226 0.01 -3.91 -36.52
N SER A 227 1.30 -4.10 -36.24
CA SER A 227 2.36 -4.16 -37.26
C SER A 227 2.21 -5.31 -38.27
N ASN A 228 1.45 -6.35 -37.93
CA ASN A 228 1.23 -7.49 -38.81
C ASN A 228 -0.01 -7.28 -39.68
N ASN A 229 0.17 -7.31 -41.00
CA ASN A 229 -0.90 -7.01 -41.95
C ASN A 229 -2.10 -7.96 -41.81
N ALA A 230 -1.84 -9.26 -41.67
CA ALA A 230 -2.90 -10.27 -41.58
C ALA A 230 -3.59 -10.24 -40.21
N GLU A 231 -2.86 -9.92 -39.14
CA GLU A 231 -3.44 -9.80 -37.80
C GLU A 231 -4.23 -8.50 -37.65
N SER A 232 -3.72 -7.35 -38.11
CA SER A 232 -4.40 -6.05 -38.03
C SER A 232 -5.83 -6.08 -38.62
N GLN A 233 -6.04 -6.76 -39.75
CA GLN A 233 -7.35 -6.93 -40.35
C GLN A 233 -8.30 -7.78 -39.48
N LYS A 234 -7.77 -8.79 -38.77
CA LYS A 234 -8.55 -9.63 -37.85
C LYS A 234 -8.82 -8.94 -36.52
N LEU A 235 -7.94 -8.06 -36.08
CA LEU A 235 -8.15 -7.20 -34.92
C LEU A 235 -9.24 -6.14 -35.21
N ALA A 236 -9.34 -5.69 -36.45
CA ALA A 236 -10.41 -4.78 -36.90
C ALA A 236 -11.76 -5.49 -37.14
N ASP A 237 -11.82 -6.82 -37.14
CA ASP A 237 -13.06 -7.56 -37.31
C ASP A 237 -13.93 -7.51 -36.05
N GLY A 238 -15.13 -6.92 -36.17
CA GLY A 238 -16.02 -6.71 -35.03
C GLY A 238 -16.54 -8.00 -34.37
N THR A 239 -16.55 -9.13 -35.09
CA THR A 239 -16.91 -10.44 -34.54
C THR A 239 -15.79 -10.98 -33.66
N ASN A 240 -14.53 -10.85 -34.11
CA ASN A 240 -13.37 -11.25 -33.34
C ASN A 240 -13.20 -10.39 -32.08
N GLN A 241 -13.41 -9.07 -32.18
CA GLN A 241 -13.42 -8.18 -31.02
C GLN A 241 -14.51 -8.55 -29.99
N GLN A 242 -15.69 -8.98 -30.47
CA GLN A 242 -16.75 -9.41 -29.55
C GLN A 242 -16.34 -10.66 -28.79
N LYS A 243 -15.75 -11.64 -29.48
CA LYS A 243 -15.25 -12.87 -28.85
C LYS A 243 -14.15 -12.58 -27.83
N MET A 244 -13.26 -11.61 -28.09
CA MET A 244 -12.28 -11.15 -27.11
C MET A 244 -12.97 -10.56 -25.87
N ALA A 245 -13.97 -9.69 -26.05
CA ALA A 245 -14.74 -9.12 -24.95
C ALA A 245 -15.45 -10.21 -24.10
N ASP A 246 -15.98 -11.25 -24.75
CA ASP A 246 -16.62 -12.38 -24.06
C ASP A 246 -15.60 -13.18 -23.21
N GLN A 247 -14.35 -13.32 -23.68
CA GLN A 247 -13.29 -13.97 -22.88
C GLN A 247 -12.77 -13.08 -21.73
N VAL A 248 -12.78 -11.76 -21.89
CA VAL A 248 -12.54 -10.82 -20.78
C VAL A 248 -13.61 -11.00 -19.71
N LEU A 249 -14.89 -11.04 -20.09
CA LEU A 249 -15.99 -11.30 -19.16
C LEU A 249 -15.84 -12.63 -18.42
N ALA A 250 -15.50 -13.72 -19.13
CA ALA A 250 -15.30 -15.03 -18.52
C ALA A 250 -14.22 -14.97 -17.42
N SER A 251 -13.10 -14.32 -17.72
CA SER A 251 -11.98 -14.19 -16.78
C SER A 251 -12.31 -13.28 -15.59
N VAL A 252 -13.03 -12.18 -15.82
CA VAL A 252 -13.51 -11.28 -14.76
C VAL A 252 -14.54 -11.99 -13.86
N SER A 253 -15.43 -12.79 -14.43
CA SER A 253 -16.44 -13.53 -13.66
C SER A 253 -15.86 -14.67 -12.84
N GLU A 254 -14.72 -15.20 -13.26
CA GLU A 254 -14.00 -16.21 -12.49
C GLU A 254 -13.32 -15.61 -11.25
N ILE A 255 -12.79 -14.38 -11.34
CA ILE A 255 -12.10 -13.74 -10.21
C ILE A 255 -13.02 -12.93 -9.28
N PHE A 256 -14.07 -12.29 -9.81
CA PHE A 256 -15.01 -11.46 -9.04
C PHE A 256 -16.36 -12.14 -8.77
N GLY A 257 -16.55 -13.36 -9.27
CA GLY A 257 -17.84 -14.07 -9.26
C GLY A 257 -18.76 -13.61 -10.37
N ALA A 258 -19.68 -14.47 -10.82
CA ALA A 258 -20.70 -14.07 -11.78
C ALA A 258 -21.61 -13.01 -11.12
N ALA A 259 -21.62 -11.79 -11.67
CA ALA A 259 -22.63 -10.81 -11.30
C ALA A 259 -24.02 -11.40 -11.62
N THR A 260 -24.92 -11.32 -10.65
CA THR A 260 -26.29 -11.80 -10.78
C THR A 260 -27.02 -11.02 -11.87
N ALA A 261 -27.91 -11.70 -12.59
CA ALA A 261 -28.67 -11.09 -13.67
C ALA A 261 -29.36 -9.78 -13.20
N PRO A 262 -29.44 -8.74 -14.06
CA PRO A 262 -30.12 -7.50 -13.71
C PRO A 262 -31.58 -7.78 -13.36
N MET A 263 -32.17 -6.88 -12.56
CA MET A 263 -33.57 -6.97 -12.22
C MET A 263 -34.43 -6.94 -13.48
N THR A 264 -35.46 -7.79 -13.55
CA THR A 264 -36.39 -7.83 -14.69
C THR A 264 -37.82 -7.69 -14.21
N ALA A 265 -38.70 -7.28 -15.10
CA ALA A 265 -40.15 -7.32 -14.90
C ALA A 265 -40.81 -7.97 -16.11
N SER A 266 -41.93 -8.66 -15.89
CA SER A 266 -42.71 -9.29 -16.97
C SER A 266 -43.66 -8.31 -17.66
N GLY A 267 -43.86 -7.12 -17.10
CA GLY A 267 -44.63 -6.05 -17.74
C GLY A 267 -44.83 -4.84 -16.84
N PHE A 268 -44.86 -3.67 -17.47
CA PHE A 268 -45.21 -2.39 -16.86
C PHE A 268 -46.40 -1.80 -17.61
N THR A 269 -47.46 -1.46 -16.89
CA THR A 269 -48.74 -1.03 -17.48
C THR A 269 -49.30 0.16 -16.71
N THR A 270 -50.03 1.01 -17.42
CA THR A 270 -50.68 2.19 -16.85
C THR A 270 -52.16 2.18 -17.21
N THR A 271 -52.99 2.71 -16.30
CA THR A 271 -54.43 2.90 -16.51
C THR A 271 -54.83 4.27 -15.99
N VAL A 272 -55.79 4.91 -16.67
CA VAL A 272 -56.29 6.23 -16.30
C VAL A 272 -57.74 6.11 -15.85
N SER A 273 -58.06 6.69 -14.70
CA SER A 273 -59.43 6.80 -14.18
C SER A 273 -59.65 8.19 -13.59
N GLY A 274 -60.41 9.03 -14.30
CA GLY A 274 -60.58 10.44 -13.93
C GLY A 274 -59.25 11.20 -13.95
N ASP A 275 -58.91 11.82 -12.82
CA ASP A 275 -57.68 12.59 -12.57
C ASP A 275 -56.55 11.75 -11.95
N LYS A 276 -56.62 10.41 -12.07
CA LYS A 276 -55.64 9.50 -11.48
C LYS A 276 -55.05 8.55 -12.51
N ILE A 277 -53.73 8.44 -12.51
CA ILE A 277 -52.97 7.47 -13.28
C ILE A 277 -52.52 6.37 -12.30
N THR A 278 -52.91 5.13 -12.56
CA THR A 278 -52.42 3.98 -11.79
C THR A 278 -51.38 3.23 -12.61
N ALA A 279 -50.14 3.22 -12.13
CA ALA A 279 -49.02 2.56 -12.77
C ALA A 279 -48.69 1.27 -12.01
N THR A 280 -48.61 0.14 -12.72
CA THR A 280 -48.41 -1.19 -12.13
C THR A 280 -47.32 -1.95 -12.87
N VAL A 281 -46.33 -2.45 -12.12
CA VAL A 281 -45.29 -3.36 -12.63
C VAL A 281 -45.50 -4.77 -12.07
N LYS A 282 -45.43 -5.78 -12.96
CA LYS A 282 -45.68 -7.19 -12.65
C LYS A 282 -44.44 -8.05 -12.92
N GLY A 283 -44.37 -9.17 -12.22
CA GLY A 283 -43.32 -10.19 -12.41
C GLY A 283 -41.92 -9.67 -12.13
N VAL A 284 -41.76 -8.82 -11.11
CA VAL A 284 -40.46 -8.27 -10.75
C VAL A 284 -39.58 -9.39 -10.17
N SER A 285 -38.53 -9.73 -10.90
CA SER A 285 -37.46 -10.62 -10.46
C SER A 285 -36.25 -9.77 -10.07
N ALA A 286 -35.90 -9.78 -8.79
CA ALA A 286 -34.78 -9.03 -8.24
C ALA A 286 -33.77 -9.99 -7.59
N PRO A 287 -32.82 -10.54 -8.36
CA PRO A 287 -31.84 -11.51 -7.84
C PRO A 287 -30.99 -10.98 -6.69
N ASN A 288 -30.83 -9.65 -6.60
CA ASN A 288 -30.10 -8.93 -5.55
C ASN A 288 -30.99 -8.41 -4.41
N GLY A 289 -32.22 -8.92 -4.32
CA GLY A 289 -33.26 -8.34 -3.48
C GLY A 289 -33.76 -7.00 -4.02
N LEU A 290 -34.97 -6.62 -3.63
CA LEU A 290 -35.63 -5.41 -4.07
C LEU A 290 -35.79 -4.48 -2.86
N GLN A 291 -35.17 -3.30 -2.92
CA GLN A 291 -35.30 -2.27 -1.91
C GLN A 291 -36.59 -1.46 -2.14
N VAL A 292 -36.74 -0.89 -3.33
CA VAL A 292 -37.85 0.00 -3.67
C VAL A 292 -38.11 0.01 -5.18
N ILE A 293 -39.34 0.30 -5.57
CA ILE A 293 -39.68 0.61 -6.97
C ILE A 293 -40.11 2.06 -7.05
N TYR A 294 -39.43 2.80 -7.91
CA TYR A 294 -39.77 4.16 -8.24
C TYR A 294 -40.44 4.25 -9.61
N ILE A 295 -41.43 5.11 -9.70
CA ILE A 295 -42.15 5.44 -10.92
C ILE A 295 -42.04 6.95 -11.10
N PRO A 296 -40.94 7.46 -11.71
CA PRO A 296 -40.91 8.83 -12.18
C PRO A 296 -41.97 9.06 -13.25
N THR A 297 -42.65 10.19 -13.15
CA THR A 297 -43.75 10.58 -14.04
C THR A 297 -43.67 12.07 -14.33
N TRP A 298 -43.93 12.44 -15.58
CA TRP A 298 -44.05 13.82 -16.04
C TRP A 298 -45.12 13.90 -17.13
N SER A 299 -45.71 15.08 -17.34
CA SER A 299 -46.60 15.32 -18.48
C SER A 299 -45.80 15.82 -19.67
N ASP A 300 -46.19 15.46 -20.90
CA ASP A 300 -45.51 15.98 -22.10
C ASP A 300 -45.79 17.49 -22.35
N ASP A 301 -46.64 18.11 -21.54
CA ASP A 301 -46.88 19.55 -21.54
C ASP A 301 -45.63 20.28 -21.01
N CYS A 302 -44.76 20.71 -21.92
CA CYS A 302 -43.48 21.40 -21.66
C CYS A 302 -42.27 20.52 -21.28
N GLY A 303 -42.33 19.21 -21.54
CA GLY A 303 -41.18 18.31 -21.36
C GLY A 303 -41.14 17.69 -19.96
N GLN A 304 -39.98 17.63 -19.30
CA GLN A 304 -39.85 17.05 -17.95
C GLN A 304 -39.94 18.08 -16.82
N ASP A 305 -40.51 19.26 -17.07
CA ASP A 305 -40.53 20.37 -16.11
C ASP A 305 -41.36 20.06 -14.85
N ASP A 306 -42.32 19.13 -14.93
CA ASP A 306 -43.15 18.67 -13.82
C ASP A 306 -42.79 17.27 -13.29
N LEU A 307 -41.59 16.75 -13.61
CA LEU A 307 -41.12 15.43 -13.21
C LEU A 307 -41.20 15.20 -11.69
N LYS A 308 -41.91 14.15 -11.30
CA LYS A 308 -42.01 13.70 -9.90
C LYS A 308 -41.77 12.20 -9.78
N TRP A 309 -41.10 11.81 -8.71
CA TRP A 309 -40.76 10.41 -8.39
C TRP A 309 -41.76 9.85 -7.39
N TYR A 310 -42.51 8.82 -7.79
CA TYR A 310 -43.47 8.14 -6.95
C TYR A 310 -42.94 6.79 -6.48
N THR A 311 -43.24 6.39 -5.25
CA THR A 311 -42.84 5.07 -4.74
C THR A 311 -43.97 4.08 -4.88
N ALA A 312 -43.74 2.97 -5.59
CA ALA A 312 -44.72 1.92 -5.77
C ALA A 312 -44.77 0.98 -4.56
N THR A 313 -45.98 0.60 -4.18
CA THR A 313 -46.24 -0.27 -3.03
C THR A 313 -46.55 -1.69 -3.49
N LYS A 314 -46.04 -2.68 -2.75
CA LYS A 314 -46.27 -4.09 -3.05
C LYS A 314 -47.74 -4.46 -2.82
N GLN A 315 -48.35 -5.09 -3.82
CA GLN A 315 -49.73 -5.58 -3.80
C GLN A 315 -49.79 -7.04 -3.35
N SER A 316 -50.99 -7.53 -3.02
CA SER A 316 -51.21 -8.91 -2.55
C SER A 316 -50.91 -9.98 -3.60
N ASP A 317 -50.99 -9.64 -4.89
CA ASP A 317 -50.67 -10.51 -6.02
C ASP A 317 -49.17 -10.51 -6.38
N GLY A 318 -48.34 -9.78 -5.62
CA GLY A 318 -46.90 -9.65 -5.83
C GLY A 318 -46.49 -8.58 -6.84
N SER A 319 -47.44 -7.88 -7.49
CA SER A 319 -47.16 -6.69 -8.29
C SER A 319 -46.80 -5.48 -7.42
N TYR A 320 -46.27 -4.42 -8.02
CA TYR A 320 -46.06 -3.14 -7.34
C TYR A 320 -46.85 -2.06 -8.08
N SER A 321 -47.57 -1.23 -7.33
CA SER A 321 -48.47 -0.23 -7.90
C SER A 321 -48.40 1.10 -7.15
N VAL A 322 -48.59 2.19 -7.88
CA VAL A 322 -48.79 3.53 -7.33
C VAL A 322 -49.91 4.24 -8.09
N THR A 323 -50.68 5.05 -7.37
CA THR A 323 -51.66 5.97 -7.95
C THR A 323 -51.09 7.37 -7.89
N ILE A 324 -50.91 7.96 -9.07
CA ILE A 324 -50.42 9.31 -9.31
C ILE A 324 -51.63 10.21 -9.54
N ASP A 325 -51.67 11.34 -8.85
CA ASP A 325 -52.74 12.32 -8.96
C ASP A 325 -52.32 13.41 -9.95
N VAL A 326 -53.15 13.66 -10.98
CA VAL A 326 -52.88 14.65 -12.03
C VAL A 326 -52.76 16.07 -11.45
N LYS A 327 -53.28 16.32 -10.25
CA LYS A 327 -53.02 17.59 -9.53
C LYS A 327 -51.53 17.82 -9.23
N ASP A 328 -50.78 16.73 -8.99
CA ASP A 328 -49.36 16.82 -8.68
C ASP A 328 -48.56 17.25 -9.93
N HIS A 329 -49.18 17.20 -11.09
CA HIS A 329 -48.68 17.59 -12.40
C HIS A 329 -49.47 18.78 -12.97
N GLY A 330 -50.07 19.61 -12.11
CA GLY A 330 -50.69 20.88 -12.53
C GLY A 330 -51.96 20.72 -13.37
N TYR A 331 -52.65 19.59 -13.23
CA TYR A 331 -53.89 19.28 -13.94
C TYR A 331 -53.78 19.24 -15.47
N THR A 332 -52.58 18.95 -16.01
CA THR A 332 -52.35 18.92 -17.45
C THR A 332 -53.12 17.77 -18.10
N SER A 333 -53.84 18.06 -19.19
CA SER A 333 -54.43 17.05 -20.06
C SER A 333 -53.43 16.69 -21.15
N GLY A 334 -53.35 15.42 -21.55
CA GLY A 334 -52.42 14.95 -22.56
C GLY A 334 -51.70 13.67 -22.14
N ASP A 335 -50.59 13.39 -22.81
CA ASP A 335 -49.77 12.21 -22.52
C ASP A 335 -48.86 12.46 -21.33
N TYR A 336 -48.82 11.48 -20.44
CA TYR A 336 -47.90 11.40 -19.32
C TYR A 336 -46.91 10.29 -19.59
N GLN A 337 -45.63 10.57 -19.42
CA GLN A 337 -44.57 9.57 -19.54
C GLN A 337 -44.23 9.01 -18.17
N LEU A 338 -44.16 7.69 -18.08
CA LEU A 338 -43.87 6.97 -16.86
C LEU A 338 -42.73 6.00 -17.13
N HIS A 339 -41.67 6.10 -16.35
CA HIS A 339 -40.65 5.05 -16.31
C HIS A 339 -40.81 4.28 -15.00
N CYS A 340 -40.35 3.04 -14.97
CA CYS A 340 -40.36 2.19 -13.80
C CYS A 340 -38.94 1.75 -13.49
N TYR A 341 -38.40 2.17 -12.35
CA TYR A 341 -37.08 1.78 -11.89
C TYR A 341 -37.19 0.92 -10.63
N GLY A 342 -36.61 -0.27 -10.66
CA GLY A 342 -36.37 -1.05 -9.46
C GLY A 342 -35.00 -0.73 -8.89
N VAL A 343 -34.94 -0.50 -7.58
CA VAL A 343 -33.70 -0.33 -6.83
C VAL A 343 -33.45 -1.62 -6.06
N ASP A 344 -32.32 -2.26 -6.32
CA ASP A 344 -31.95 -3.47 -5.58
C ASP A 344 -31.44 -3.15 -4.16
N SER A 345 -31.18 -4.18 -3.36
CA SER A 345 -30.73 -4.01 -1.96
C SER A 345 -29.39 -3.28 -1.84
N TYR A 346 -28.65 -3.12 -2.94
CA TYR A 346 -27.37 -2.41 -3.01
C TYR A 346 -27.50 -0.97 -3.54
N GLY A 347 -28.73 -0.49 -3.77
CA GLY A 347 -29.00 0.86 -4.27
C GLY A 347 -28.87 1.01 -5.79
N LYS A 348 -28.74 -0.07 -6.56
CA LYS A 348 -28.63 -0.02 -8.03
C LYS A 348 -30.01 0.12 -8.67
N TYR A 349 -30.18 1.17 -9.49
CA TYR A 349 -31.38 1.41 -10.28
C TYR A 349 -31.36 0.59 -11.56
N THR A 350 -32.44 -0.14 -11.84
CA THR A 350 -32.65 -0.89 -13.08
C THR A 350 -33.98 -0.46 -13.70
N LEU A 351 -33.97 -0.05 -14.97
CA LEU A 351 -35.20 0.25 -15.70
C LEU A 351 -35.96 -1.06 -15.96
N LEU A 352 -37.15 -1.17 -15.41
CA LEU A 352 -38.03 -2.33 -15.49
C LEU A 352 -39.10 -2.19 -16.58
N GLY A 353 -39.33 -0.97 -17.07
CA GLY A 353 -40.26 -0.70 -18.16
C GLY A 353 -40.60 0.78 -18.28
N GLU A 354 -41.23 1.11 -19.39
CA GLU A 354 -41.71 2.45 -19.72
C GLU A 354 -43.15 2.35 -20.21
N SER A 355 -43.94 3.40 -19.99
CA SER A 355 -45.34 3.45 -20.42
C SER A 355 -45.77 4.91 -20.56
N THR A 356 -46.77 5.13 -21.41
CA THR A 356 -47.40 6.43 -21.59
C THR A 356 -48.87 6.31 -21.20
N ALA A 357 -49.39 7.29 -20.45
CA ALA A 357 -50.78 7.36 -20.02
C ALA A 357 -51.44 8.64 -20.54
N THR A 358 -52.46 8.51 -21.40
CA THR A 358 -53.18 9.66 -21.96
C THR A 358 -54.36 10.07 -21.06
N VAL A 359 -54.33 11.30 -20.55
CA VAL A 359 -55.39 11.90 -19.72
C VAL A 359 -56.21 12.89 -20.56
N ASN A 360 -57.46 12.54 -20.89
CA ASN A 360 -58.27 13.27 -21.89
C ASN A 360 -59.05 14.49 -21.37
N ALA A 361 -59.25 14.64 -20.05
CA ALA A 361 -59.88 15.83 -19.46
C ALA A 361 -59.66 15.88 -17.93
N SER A 362 -58.91 16.86 -17.43
CA SER A 362 -58.98 17.25 -16.02
C SER A 362 -60.19 18.17 -15.81
N VAL A 363 -60.89 18.05 -14.69
CA VAL A 363 -62.12 18.85 -14.41
C VAL A 363 -61.79 20.25 -13.87
N GLN A 364 -60.50 20.61 -13.75
CA GLN A 364 -60.04 21.88 -13.18
C GLN A 364 -59.25 22.70 -14.21
N GLU A 365 -59.70 23.94 -14.47
CA GLU A 365 -58.99 24.91 -15.31
C GLU A 365 -57.65 25.33 -14.67
N LYS A 366 -56.54 25.26 -15.44
CA LYS A 366 -55.20 25.72 -15.05
C LYS A 366 -55.16 27.24 -14.90
N MET A 367 -54.35 27.74 -13.96
CA MET A 367 -54.07 29.17 -13.88
C MET A 367 -53.39 29.64 -15.18
N SER A 368 -53.85 30.74 -15.76
CA SER A 368 -53.29 31.29 -17.00
C SER A 368 -53.20 32.81 -16.94
N ALA A 369 -52.35 33.39 -17.78
CA ALA A 369 -52.30 34.82 -18.05
C ALA A 369 -52.45 35.06 -19.55
N SER A 370 -53.02 36.21 -19.93
CA SER A 370 -53.15 36.58 -21.34
C SER A 370 -51.86 37.13 -21.93
N SER A 371 -50.99 37.73 -21.10
CA SER A 371 -49.70 38.24 -21.55
C SER A 371 -48.70 38.47 -20.41
N VAL A 372 -47.43 38.25 -20.72
CA VAL A 372 -46.25 38.67 -19.94
C VAL A 372 -45.44 39.60 -20.82
N THR A 373 -45.21 40.84 -20.37
CA THR A 373 -44.45 41.84 -21.13
C THR A 373 -43.39 42.51 -20.28
N ALA A 374 -42.31 42.95 -20.93
CA ALA A 374 -41.23 43.67 -20.29
C ALA A 374 -40.86 44.93 -21.08
N SER A 375 -40.43 45.97 -20.38
CA SER A 375 -39.95 47.23 -20.96
C SER A 375 -38.73 47.75 -20.20
N VAL A 376 -37.80 48.38 -20.91
CA VAL A 376 -36.57 48.93 -20.34
C VAL A 376 -36.63 50.44 -20.36
N THR A 377 -36.28 51.08 -19.24
CA THR A 377 -36.11 52.54 -19.15
C THR A 377 -34.89 52.83 -18.30
N GLY A 378 -33.85 53.40 -18.91
CA GLY A 378 -32.54 53.55 -18.28
C GLY A 378 -31.97 52.20 -17.85
N ASN A 379 -31.64 52.08 -16.56
CA ASN A 379 -31.10 50.87 -15.94
C ASN A 379 -32.19 49.99 -15.31
N THR A 380 -33.47 50.22 -15.62
CA THR A 380 -34.57 49.46 -15.00
C THR A 380 -35.36 48.64 -16.00
N ILE A 381 -35.68 47.42 -15.61
CA ILE A 381 -36.58 46.50 -16.31
C ILE A 381 -37.91 46.51 -15.57
N THR A 382 -38.99 46.82 -16.28
CA THR A 382 -40.35 46.75 -15.74
C THR A 382 -41.12 45.61 -16.40
N VAL A 383 -41.58 44.66 -15.59
CA VAL A 383 -42.33 43.48 -16.04
C VAL A 383 -43.80 43.63 -15.64
N SER A 384 -44.72 43.27 -16.55
CA SER A 384 -46.17 43.28 -16.33
C SER A 384 -46.80 41.97 -16.78
N VAL A 385 -47.64 41.38 -15.93
CA VAL A 385 -48.43 40.17 -16.22
C VAL A 385 -49.91 40.51 -16.17
N LYS A 386 -50.65 40.25 -17.25
CA LYS A 386 -52.04 40.68 -17.45
C LYS A 386 -52.98 39.52 -17.77
N GLY A 387 -54.28 39.75 -17.53
CA GLY A 387 -55.36 38.82 -17.86
C GLY A 387 -55.27 37.49 -17.11
N ILE A 388 -54.92 37.54 -15.82
CA ILE A 388 -54.77 36.34 -15.00
C ILE A 388 -56.14 35.73 -14.74
N LYS A 389 -56.31 34.46 -15.12
CA LYS A 389 -57.42 33.60 -14.72
C LYS A 389 -56.87 32.59 -13.73
N ALA A 390 -57.34 32.65 -12.48
CA ALA A 390 -56.86 31.80 -11.39
C ALA A 390 -58.05 31.14 -10.67
N PRO A 391 -58.57 30.01 -11.18
CA PRO A 391 -59.75 29.33 -10.62
C PRO A 391 -59.58 28.90 -9.16
N GLY A 392 -58.36 28.53 -8.74
CA GLY A 392 -58.00 28.21 -7.35
C GLY A 392 -57.62 29.41 -6.49
N GLY A 393 -57.71 30.64 -7.01
CA GLY A 393 -57.13 31.84 -6.41
C GLY A 393 -55.63 31.97 -6.63
N ILE A 394 -55.07 33.15 -6.36
CA ILE A 394 -53.63 33.44 -6.45
C ILE A 394 -53.18 34.14 -5.17
N THR A 395 -52.15 33.62 -4.50
CA THR A 395 -51.54 34.25 -3.32
C THR A 395 -50.43 35.19 -3.73
N ASP A 396 -49.54 34.72 -4.63
CA ASP A 396 -48.33 35.42 -5.03
C ASP A 396 -48.06 35.25 -6.53
N LEU A 397 -47.34 36.21 -7.11
CA LEU A 397 -46.83 36.11 -8.48
C LEU A 397 -45.34 36.40 -8.49
N PHE A 398 -44.57 35.42 -8.96
CA PHE A 398 -43.12 35.46 -8.97
C PHE A 398 -42.57 35.65 -10.38
N ILE A 399 -41.58 36.53 -10.51
CA ILE A 399 -40.92 36.92 -11.74
C ILE A 399 -39.42 36.63 -11.57
N PRO A 400 -38.92 35.46 -11.98
CA PRO A 400 -37.49 35.26 -12.12
C PRO A 400 -36.96 36.00 -13.35
N ILE A 401 -35.83 36.68 -13.16
CA ILE A 401 -35.12 37.45 -14.18
C ILE A 401 -33.64 37.05 -14.14
N TRP A 402 -33.02 36.90 -15.31
CA TRP A 402 -31.57 36.72 -15.45
C TRP A 402 -31.10 37.29 -16.79
N SER A 403 -29.81 37.65 -16.87
CA SER A 403 -29.17 38.08 -18.11
C SER A 403 -28.56 36.88 -18.84
N GLU A 404 -28.54 36.85 -20.17
CA GLU A 404 -27.81 35.81 -20.91
C GLU A 404 -26.29 35.90 -20.77
N THR A 405 -25.79 37.07 -20.35
CA THR A 405 -24.37 37.28 -20.06
C THR A 405 -24.02 36.48 -18.81
N GLY A 406 -23.20 35.43 -18.96
CA GLY A 406 -22.83 34.55 -17.85
C GLY A 406 -23.79 33.35 -17.62
N GLY A 407 -24.84 33.21 -18.43
CA GLY A 407 -25.79 32.11 -18.35
C GLY A 407 -26.98 32.41 -17.43
N GLN A 408 -27.09 31.75 -16.28
CA GLN A 408 -28.10 32.04 -15.24
C GLN A 408 -27.42 32.43 -13.91
N ASP A 409 -26.18 32.89 -13.96
CA ASP A 409 -25.34 33.20 -12.79
C ASP A 409 -25.80 34.45 -12.01
N ASP A 410 -26.77 35.19 -12.54
CA ASP A 410 -27.41 36.35 -11.92
C ASP A 410 -28.93 36.18 -11.74
N LEU A 411 -29.45 34.95 -11.85
CA LEU A 411 -30.88 34.64 -11.67
C LEU A 411 -31.39 35.12 -10.31
N LYS A 412 -32.41 35.99 -10.34
CA LYS A 412 -33.11 36.46 -9.14
C LYS A 412 -34.61 36.38 -9.30
N TRP A 413 -35.27 35.94 -8.24
CA TRP A 413 -36.73 35.84 -8.14
C TRP A 413 -37.28 37.08 -7.45
N TYR A 414 -38.23 37.74 -8.11
CA TYR A 414 -38.92 38.91 -7.57
C TYR A 414 -40.41 38.62 -7.38
N THR A 415 -41.01 39.14 -6.32
CA THR A 415 -42.47 39.07 -6.13
C THR A 415 -43.12 40.30 -6.73
N ALA A 416 -43.98 40.10 -7.73
CA ALA A 416 -44.72 41.17 -8.37
C ALA A 416 -45.90 41.62 -7.51
N THR A 417 -46.20 42.92 -7.56
CA THR A 417 -47.28 43.52 -6.78
C THR A 417 -48.55 43.61 -7.63
N LYS A 418 -49.68 43.19 -7.07
CA LYS A 418 -51.00 43.31 -7.71
C LYS A 418 -51.38 44.79 -7.88
N GLN A 419 -51.81 45.16 -9.07
CA GLN A 419 -52.26 46.50 -9.45
C GLN A 419 -53.79 46.61 -9.35
N SER A 420 -54.32 47.84 -9.35
CA SER A 420 -55.77 48.10 -9.25
C SER A 420 -56.58 47.57 -10.44
N ASP A 421 -55.95 47.40 -11.61
CA ASP A 421 -56.55 46.84 -12.82
C ASP A 421 -56.51 45.29 -12.86
N GLY A 422 -56.02 44.66 -11.79
CA GLY A 422 -55.88 43.21 -11.67
C GLY A 422 -54.61 42.63 -12.29
N SER A 423 -53.76 43.44 -12.93
CA SER A 423 -52.44 43.01 -13.39
C SER A 423 -51.44 42.89 -12.25
N TYR A 424 -50.30 42.24 -12.49
CA TYR A 424 -49.17 42.22 -11.56
C TYR A 424 -47.96 42.89 -12.20
N LYS A 425 -47.21 43.66 -11.42
CA LYS A 425 -46.08 44.47 -11.91
C LYS A 425 -44.89 44.44 -10.95
N ILE A 426 -43.69 44.44 -11.51
CA ILE A 426 -42.44 44.68 -10.78
C ILE A 426 -41.50 45.55 -11.62
N THR A 427 -40.68 46.37 -10.96
CA THR A 427 -39.58 47.11 -11.57
C THR A 427 -38.29 46.75 -10.86
N VAL A 428 -37.29 46.33 -11.64
CA VAL A 428 -36.00 45.82 -11.16
C VAL A 428 -34.87 46.65 -11.76
N ASP A 429 -33.84 46.94 -10.98
CA ASP A 429 -32.65 47.65 -11.43
C ASP A 429 -31.58 46.64 -11.87
N ILE A 430 -30.95 46.84 -13.03
CA ILE A 430 -29.92 45.93 -13.54
C ILE A 430 -28.66 45.90 -12.69
N LYS A 431 -28.50 46.81 -11.71
CA LYS A 431 -27.46 46.67 -10.66
C LYS A 431 -27.60 45.35 -9.90
N ASP A 432 -28.84 44.88 -9.73
CA ASP A 432 -29.13 43.61 -9.08
C ASP A 432 -28.74 42.41 -9.98
N HIS A 433 -28.42 42.70 -11.24
CA HIS A 433 -28.00 41.81 -12.30
C HIS A 433 -26.63 42.23 -12.86
N LYS A 434 -25.71 42.61 -11.96
CA LYS A 434 -24.29 42.92 -12.23
C LYS A 434 -24.03 43.99 -13.29
N TYR A 435 -25.05 44.81 -13.61
CA TYR A 435 -25.03 45.76 -14.71
C TYR A 435 -24.73 45.12 -16.07
N ASP A 436 -25.18 43.88 -16.28
CA ASP A 436 -24.96 43.20 -17.54
C ASP A 436 -25.82 43.81 -18.67
N GLY A 437 -25.24 43.82 -19.86
CA GLY A 437 -25.93 44.23 -21.08
C GLY A 437 -26.36 43.00 -21.87
N GLY A 438 -27.26 43.19 -22.83
CA GLY A 438 -27.75 42.11 -23.69
C GLY A 438 -29.17 41.70 -23.35
N ILE A 439 -29.51 40.44 -23.65
CA ILE A 439 -30.87 39.91 -23.47
C ILE A 439 -31.06 39.48 -22.02
N TYR A 440 -32.18 39.89 -21.45
CA TYR A 440 -32.70 39.43 -20.17
C TYR A 440 -33.87 38.50 -20.41
N ASN A 441 -33.82 37.32 -19.80
CA ASN A 441 -34.88 36.33 -19.81
C ASN A 441 -35.78 36.54 -18.58
N ILE A 442 -37.09 36.51 -18.81
CA ILE A 442 -38.09 36.87 -17.80
C ILE A 442 -39.21 35.85 -17.88
N HIS A 443 -39.43 35.12 -16.79
CA HIS A 443 -40.58 34.21 -16.67
C HIS A 443 -41.60 34.78 -15.67
N ALA A 444 -42.81 34.23 -15.68
CA ALA A 444 -43.84 34.52 -14.70
C ALA A 444 -44.46 33.24 -14.16
N TYR A 445 -44.56 33.13 -12.84
CA TYR A 445 -45.20 32.01 -12.15
C TYR A 445 -46.22 32.52 -11.14
N GLY A 446 -47.44 31.98 -11.16
CA GLY A 446 -48.48 32.27 -10.18
C GLY A 446 -48.57 31.15 -9.15
N LYS A 447 -48.65 31.52 -7.86
CA LYS A 447 -48.87 30.58 -6.76
C LYS A 447 -50.33 30.62 -6.34
N ASP A 448 -51.00 29.48 -6.34
CA ASP A 448 -52.39 29.40 -5.87
C ASP A 448 -52.51 29.18 -4.34
N ASN A 449 -53.74 29.12 -3.84
CA ASN A 449 -54.03 28.93 -2.42
C ASN A 449 -53.60 27.55 -1.87
N THR A 450 -53.35 26.56 -2.73
CA THR A 450 -52.81 25.25 -2.33
C THR A 450 -51.29 25.25 -2.26
N GLY A 451 -50.66 26.32 -2.75
CA GLY A 451 -49.22 26.48 -2.84
C GLY A 451 -48.63 25.99 -4.16
N LEU A 452 -49.45 25.54 -5.11
CA LEU A 452 -49.01 25.09 -6.42
C LEU A 452 -48.55 26.29 -7.26
N MET A 453 -47.37 26.15 -7.87
CA MET A 453 -46.78 27.14 -8.78
C MET A 453 -47.14 26.79 -10.22
N THR A 454 -47.78 27.71 -10.93
CA THR A 454 -48.14 27.55 -12.35
C THR A 454 -47.36 28.53 -13.21
N PHE A 455 -46.73 28.05 -14.28
CA PHE A 455 -46.10 28.92 -15.27
C PHE A 455 -47.17 29.69 -16.07
N LEU A 456 -47.06 31.01 -16.09
CA LEU A 456 -48.03 31.93 -16.71
C LEU A 456 -47.54 32.49 -18.05
N GLY A 457 -46.28 32.27 -18.39
CA GLY A 457 -45.65 32.73 -19.64
C GLY A 457 -44.25 33.30 -19.41
N SER A 458 -43.57 33.58 -20.52
CA SER A 458 -42.24 34.18 -20.53
C SER A 458 -42.15 35.29 -21.57
N THR A 459 -41.12 36.13 -21.42
CA THR A 459 -40.73 37.14 -22.38
C THR A 459 -39.24 37.41 -22.25
N THR A 460 -38.69 38.18 -23.17
CA THR A 460 -37.32 38.69 -23.07
C THR A 460 -37.28 40.18 -23.30
N THR A 461 -36.24 40.85 -22.83
CA THR A 461 -35.99 42.25 -23.15
C THR A 461 -34.50 42.54 -23.28
N ALA A 462 -34.12 43.43 -24.19
CA ALA A 462 -32.72 43.78 -24.40
C ALA A 462 -32.36 45.06 -23.63
N VAL A 463 -31.32 44.97 -22.80
CA VAL A 463 -30.76 46.11 -22.06
C VAL A 463 -29.45 46.53 -22.75
N LYS A 464 -29.34 47.81 -23.10
CA LYS A 464 -28.11 48.38 -23.66
C LYS A 464 -27.32 49.09 -22.56
N VAL A 465 -26.12 48.58 -22.26
CA VAL A 465 -25.17 49.22 -21.34
C VAL A 465 -23.95 49.71 -22.13
N ASN A 466 -23.61 51.00 -22.01
CA ASN A 466 -22.36 51.51 -22.58
C ASN A 466 -21.19 51.07 -21.71
N SER A 467 -20.28 50.23 -22.22
CA SER A 467 -19.13 49.71 -21.49
C SER A 467 -17.84 50.48 -21.77
N MET A 468 -16.87 50.35 -20.87
CA MET A 468 -15.53 50.91 -21.06
C MET A 468 -14.77 50.14 -22.15
N THR A 469 -14.02 50.85 -23.00
CA THR A 469 -13.17 50.24 -24.03
C THR A 469 -11.79 50.91 -24.06
N ALA A 470 -10.78 50.23 -24.58
CA ALA A 470 -9.48 50.80 -24.91
C ALA A 470 -9.12 50.44 -26.36
N THR A 471 -8.33 51.29 -27.03
CA THR A 471 -7.89 50.99 -28.40
C THR A 471 -6.59 50.19 -28.44
N SER A 472 -5.76 50.26 -27.39
CA SER A 472 -4.57 49.43 -27.29
C SER A 472 -4.14 49.14 -25.85
N VAL A 473 -3.63 47.93 -25.64
CA VAL A 473 -2.88 47.49 -24.46
C VAL A 473 -1.57 46.91 -24.98
N THR A 474 -0.44 47.45 -24.52
CA THR A 474 0.88 46.98 -24.94
C THR A 474 1.76 46.68 -23.73
N ALA A 475 2.72 45.78 -23.90
CA ALA A 475 3.74 45.46 -22.90
C ALA A 475 5.13 45.46 -23.57
N VAL A 476 6.09 46.13 -22.96
CA VAL A 476 7.47 46.23 -23.47
C VAL A 476 8.44 45.80 -22.38
N VAL A 477 9.44 45.01 -22.77
CA VAL A 477 10.51 44.53 -21.88
C VAL A 477 11.76 45.38 -22.08
N LEU A 478 12.30 45.90 -20.98
CA LEU A 478 13.61 46.56 -20.98
C LEU A 478 14.32 46.26 -19.65
N ASN A 479 15.56 45.75 -19.71
CA ASN A 479 16.40 45.46 -18.56
C ASN A 479 15.71 44.62 -17.46
N GLY A 480 14.99 43.56 -17.86
CA GLY A 480 14.29 42.67 -16.93
C GLY A 480 13.02 43.26 -16.28
N LYS A 481 12.55 44.42 -16.76
CA LYS A 481 11.29 45.05 -16.32
C LYS A 481 10.26 45.03 -17.41
N ILE A 482 9.00 44.82 -17.03
CA ILE A 482 7.86 44.88 -17.94
C ILE A 482 7.16 46.22 -17.74
N THR A 483 6.95 46.94 -18.85
CA THR A 483 6.19 48.19 -18.86
C THR A 483 4.92 48.00 -19.68
N ALA A 484 3.76 48.06 -19.00
CA ALA A 484 2.46 47.97 -19.64
C ALA A 484 1.86 49.36 -19.87
N THR A 485 1.23 49.58 -21.02
CA THR A 485 0.58 50.86 -21.38
C THR A 485 -0.79 50.62 -22.02
N ILE A 486 -1.82 51.32 -21.54
CA ILE A 486 -3.19 51.28 -22.06
C ILE A 486 -3.54 52.64 -22.66
N LYS A 487 -4.00 52.69 -23.92
CA LYS A 487 -4.32 53.94 -24.64
C LYS A 487 -5.72 53.93 -25.26
N GLY A 488 -6.19 55.14 -25.59
CA GLY A 488 -7.46 55.40 -26.28
C GLY A 488 -8.68 54.91 -25.51
N ILE A 489 -8.71 55.18 -24.20
CA ILE A 489 -9.77 54.65 -23.33
C ILE A 489 -11.04 55.50 -23.48
N THR A 490 -12.16 54.84 -23.78
CA THR A 490 -13.51 55.42 -23.69
C THR A 490 -14.18 54.88 -22.44
N ALA A 491 -14.51 55.74 -21.48
CA ALA A 491 -15.10 55.35 -20.20
C ALA A 491 -16.38 56.17 -19.93
N PRO A 492 -17.55 55.70 -20.37
CA PRO A 492 -18.83 56.42 -20.24
C PRO A 492 -19.19 56.80 -18.80
N TYR A 493 -18.74 56.02 -17.81
CA TYR A 493 -18.97 56.22 -16.39
C TYR A 493 -17.70 56.61 -15.62
N GLY A 494 -16.69 57.14 -16.32
CA GLY A 494 -15.39 57.47 -15.73
C GLY A 494 -14.55 56.24 -15.36
N ILE A 495 -13.35 56.48 -14.85
CA ILE A 495 -12.40 55.45 -14.39
C ILE A 495 -12.02 55.82 -12.97
N THR A 496 -12.29 54.93 -12.01
CA THR A 496 -11.84 55.06 -10.63
C THR A 496 -10.47 54.41 -10.45
N GLU A 497 -10.25 53.24 -11.04
CA GLU A 497 -9.00 52.48 -11.00
C GLU A 497 -8.72 51.81 -12.35
N MET A 498 -7.45 51.65 -12.72
CA MET A 498 -7.01 50.82 -13.84
C MET A 498 -6.09 49.74 -13.28
N LEU A 499 -6.56 48.49 -13.31
CA LEU A 499 -5.91 47.35 -12.70
C LEU A 499 -5.33 46.43 -13.77
N ILE A 500 -4.10 45.98 -13.56
CA ILE A 500 -3.35 45.15 -14.49
C ILE A 500 -2.86 43.92 -13.72
N PRO A 501 -3.60 42.80 -13.73
CA PRO A 501 -3.04 41.53 -13.30
C PRO A 501 -2.01 41.04 -14.29
N VAL A 502 -0.88 40.57 -13.75
CA VAL A 502 0.26 40.04 -14.49
C VAL A 502 0.65 38.70 -13.90
N TRP A 503 0.98 37.74 -14.75
CA TRP A 503 1.48 36.42 -14.34
C TRP A 503 2.41 35.86 -15.42
N SER A 504 3.28 34.93 -15.05
CA SER A 504 4.10 34.18 -15.99
C SER A 504 3.36 32.93 -16.49
N GLU A 505 3.56 32.51 -17.74
CA GLU A 505 2.96 31.24 -18.21
C GLU A 505 3.61 29.99 -17.58
N ILE A 506 4.67 30.15 -16.80
CA ILE A 506 5.30 29.08 -16.03
C ILE A 506 4.46 28.87 -14.77
N GLY A 507 3.87 27.69 -14.59
CA GLY A 507 3.03 27.39 -13.42
C GLY A 507 1.57 27.81 -13.55
N GLY A 508 1.22 28.60 -14.58
CA GLY A 508 -0.16 28.98 -14.89
C GLY A 508 -0.48 30.39 -14.40
N GLN A 509 -1.36 30.57 -13.43
CA GLN A 509 -1.63 31.87 -12.78
C GLN A 509 -1.22 31.83 -11.30
N ASP A 510 -0.26 30.98 -10.96
CA ASP A 510 0.20 30.76 -9.60
C ASP A 510 0.97 31.95 -9.02
N ASP A 511 1.58 32.78 -9.88
CA ASP A 511 2.32 33.99 -9.53
C ASP A 511 1.55 35.29 -9.90
N ILE A 512 0.23 35.22 -10.03
CA ILE A 512 -0.58 36.36 -10.45
C ILE A 512 -0.55 37.50 -9.42
N GLU A 513 -0.11 38.68 -9.86
CA GLU A 513 -0.09 39.89 -9.03
C GLU A 513 -0.86 41.03 -9.70
N TRP A 514 -1.63 41.76 -8.90
CA TRP A 514 -2.51 42.84 -9.38
C TRP A 514 -1.87 44.20 -9.16
N TYR A 515 -1.58 44.90 -10.25
CA TYR A 515 -0.96 46.23 -10.20
C TYR A 515 -1.95 47.33 -10.54
N THR A 516 -1.84 48.48 -9.86
CA THR A 516 -2.62 49.68 -10.21
C THR A 516 -1.82 50.57 -11.15
N ALA A 517 -2.31 50.78 -12.37
CA ALA A 517 -1.67 51.63 -13.36
C ALA A 517 -1.92 53.11 -13.06
N THR A 518 -0.91 53.93 -13.30
CA THR A 518 -1.00 55.38 -13.06
C THR A 518 -1.43 56.10 -14.33
N LYS A 519 -2.41 57.01 -14.20
CA LYS A 519 -2.85 57.87 -15.31
C LYS A 519 -1.74 58.84 -15.72
N GLN A 520 -1.48 58.92 -17.02
CA GLN A 520 -0.49 59.80 -17.64
C GLN A 520 -1.15 61.08 -18.15
N SER A 521 -0.35 62.11 -18.45
CA SER A 521 -0.84 63.41 -18.93
C SER A 521 -1.54 63.35 -20.29
N ASP A 522 -1.19 62.37 -21.13
CA ASP A 522 -1.82 62.11 -22.44
C ASP A 522 -3.12 61.29 -22.33
N GLY A 523 -3.56 60.97 -21.11
CA GLY A 523 -4.76 60.17 -20.83
C GLY A 523 -4.56 58.66 -20.87
N SER A 524 -3.35 58.16 -21.19
CA SER A 524 -3.01 56.74 -21.08
C SER A 524 -2.84 56.30 -19.63
N TYR A 525 -2.84 55.00 -19.38
CA TYR A 525 -2.47 54.41 -18.08
C TYR A 525 -1.24 53.54 -18.24
N LYS A 526 -0.30 53.64 -17.28
CA LYS A 526 1.00 52.96 -17.37
C LYS A 526 1.42 52.36 -16.03
N ILE A 527 2.07 51.21 -16.09
CA ILE A 527 2.83 50.61 -14.98
C ILE A 527 4.17 50.10 -15.48
N THR A 528 5.18 50.13 -14.61
CA THR A 528 6.45 49.41 -14.80
C THR A 528 6.68 48.53 -13.58
N LEU A 529 6.80 47.23 -13.79
CA LEU A 529 6.99 46.23 -12.74
C LEU A 529 8.27 45.43 -12.97
N ASP A 530 8.78 44.83 -11.90
CA ASP A 530 10.01 44.05 -11.86
C ASP A 530 9.64 42.56 -11.76
N ILE A 531 10.28 41.70 -12.54
CA ILE A 531 9.94 40.27 -12.57
C ILE A 531 10.33 39.52 -11.28
N LYS A 532 11.04 40.18 -10.37
CA LYS A 532 11.31 39.61 -9.03
C LYS A 532 10.04 39.26 -8.27
N ASP A 533 8.95 39.98 -8.52
CA ASP A 533 7.64 39.77 -7.89
C ASP A 533 6.88 38.61 -8.55
N HIS A 534 7.49 38.01 -9.60
CA HIS A 534 7.02 36.89 -10.41
C HIS A 534 8.08 35.79 -10.50
N ASN A 535 8.73 35.50 -9.36
CA ASN A 535 9.72 34.43 -9.19
C ASN A 535 10.93 34.45 -10.17
N TYR A 536 11.13 35.56 -10.90
CA TYR A 536 12.08 35.66 -12.00
C TYR A 536 11.85 34.64 -13.12
N ASP A 537 10.61 34.24 -13.36
CA ASP A 537 10.28 33.29 -14.41
C ASP A 537 10.70 33.82 -15.79
N SER A 538 11.28 32.95 -16.61
CA SER A 538 11.65 33.27 -17.99
C SER A 538 10.57 32.79 -18.95
N GLY A 539 10.42 33.49 -20.06
CA GLY A 539 9.41 33.19 -21.07
C GLY A 539 8.31 34.24 -21.08
N ASP A 540 7.10 33.78 -21.33
CA ASP A 540 5.98 34.64 -21.63
C ASP A 540 5.21 35.08 -20.38
N TYR A 541 4.95 36.39 -20.29
CA TYR A 541 4.13 37.02 -19.27
C TYR A 541 2.85 37.52 -19.89
N ILE A 542 1.72 37.22 -19.26
CA ILE A 542 0.41 37.67 -19.70
C ILE A 542 -0.01 38.85 -18.84
N LEU A 543 -0.53 39.88 -19.49
CA LEU A 543 -1.02 41.09 -18.85
C LEU A 543 -2.44 41.33 -19.32
N HIS A 544 -3.39 41.31 -18.39
CA HIS A 544 -4.74 41.78 -18.69
C HIS A 544 -4.90 43.20 -18.16
N ALA A 545 -5.81 43.98 -18.75
CA ALA A 545 -6.14 45.31 -18.29
C ALA A 545 -7.64 45.40 -17.98
N TYR A 546 -7.96 45.88 -16.79
CA TYR A 546 -9.32 46.10 -16.33
C TYR A 546 -9.51 47.53 -15.83
N GLY A 547 -10.53 48.21 -16.34
CA GLY A 547 -10.94 49.50 -15.84
C GLY A 547 -12.13 49.37 -14.89
N LYS A 548 -12.00 49.95 -13.69
CA LYS A 548 -13.10 50.08 -12.74
C LYS A 548 -13.80 51.42 -12.97
N ASP A 549 -15.11 51.42 -13.13
CA ASP A 549 -15.88 52.65 -13.30
C ASP A 549 -16.41 53.23 -11.97
N SER A 550 -17.15 54.35 -12.03
CA SER A 550 -17.75 54.99 -10.84
C SER A 550 -18.89 54.20 -10.21
N ASN A 551 -19.47 53.23 -10.91
CA ASN A 551 -20.47 52.31 -10.37
C ASN A 551 -19.83 51.07 -9.72
N GLY A 552 -18.50 50.98 -9.73
CA GLY A 552 -17.75 49.85 -9.22
C GLY A 552 -17.64 48.67 -10.18
N LYS A 553 -18.12 48.79 -11.44
CA LYS A 553 -18.02 47.72 -12.44
C LYS A 553 -16.59 47.60 -12.95
N MET A 554 -16.05 46.39 -12.89
CA MET A 554 -14.78 46.02 -13.52
C MET A 554 -15.02 45.61 -14.96
N THR A 555 -14.40 46.31 -15.91
CA THR A 555 -14.51 46.01 -17.34
C THR A 555 -13.15 45.60 -17.89
N PHE A 556 -13.06 44.42 -18.51
CA PHE A 556 -11.88 44.03 -19.27
C PHE A 556 -11.74 44.93 -20.50
N VAL A 557 -10.61 45.61 -20.66
CA VAL A 557 -10.38 46.57 -21.75
C VAL A 557 -9.32 46.11 -22.74
N GLY A 558 -8.62 45.01 -22.47
CA GLY A 558 -7.68 44.37 -23.39
C GLY A 558 -6.58 43.58 -22.69
N ALA A 559 -5.72 42.94 -23.47
CA ALA A 559 -4.59 42.16 -22.97
C ALA A 559 -3.32 42.42 -23.80
N ALA A 560 -2.17 42.14 -23.21
CA ALA A 560 -0.86 42.14 -23.86
C ALA A 560 -0.02 40.97 -23.36
N LYS A 561 1.07 40.69 -24.08
CA LYS A 561 2.03 39.65 -23.76
C LYS A 561 3.46 40.20 -23.87
N ALA A 562 4.34 39.80 -22.95
CA ALA A 562 5.74 40.21 -22.91
C ALA A 562 6.65 38.99 -22.69
N ASN A 563 7.72 38.85 -23.49
CA ASN A 563 8.66 37.73 -23.35
C ASN A 563 9.96 38.18 -22.64
N ILE A 564 10.34 37.47 -21.58
CA ILE A 564 11.53 37.71 -20.75
C ILE A 564 12.56 36.60 -20.99
N VAL A 565 13.82 36.97 -21.26
CA VAL A 565 14.93 36.02 -21.39
C VAL A 565 15.97 36.28 -20.28
N VAL A 566 16.20 35.30 -19.42
CA VAL A 566 17.21 35.34 -18.34
C VAL A 566 18.46 34.55 -18.77
N GLN A 567 19.64 35.14 -18.64
CA GLN A 567 20.93 34.50 -18.99
C GLN A 567 21.33 33.47 -17.91
N PRO A 568 21.78 32.25 -18.29
CA PRO A 568 22.08 31.19 -17.32
C PRO A 568 23.37 31.44 -16.54
N MET A 569 23.43 30.96 -15.29
CA MET A 569 24.65 30.88 -14.50
C MET A 569 25.75 30.06 -15.21
N THR A 570 26.99 30.52 -15.13
CA THR A 570 28.17 29.82 -15.67
C THR A 570 29.31 29.75 -14.66
N ALA A 571 30.26 28.83 -14.84
CA ALA A 571 31.52 28.77 -14.10
C ALA A 571 32.69 28.62 -15.08
N THR A 572 33.87 29.11 -14.71
CA THR A 572 35.07 28.95 -15.55
C THR A 572 35.73 27.59 -15.40
N SER A 573 35.62 26.95 -14.23
CA SER A 573 36.18 25.61 -14.01
C SER A 573 35.53 24.86 -12.86
N VAL A 574 35.49 23.52 -13.01
CA VAL A 574 35.15 22.53 -11.98
C VAL A 574 36.30 21.52 -11.94
N THR A 575 36.94 21.37 -10.79
CA THR A 575 38.12 20.49 -10.61
C THR A 575 37.97 19.65 -9.37
N ALA A 576 38.62 18.47 -9.33
CA ALA A 576 38.64 17.61 -8.16
C ALA A 576 40.05 17.14 -7.81
N SER A 577 40.28 16.84 -6.52
CA SER A 577 41.52 16.28 -6.00
C SER A 577 41.23 15.19 -4.95
N VAL A 578 42.14 14.23 -4.81
CA VAL A 578 42.01 13.10 -3.87
C VAL A 578 43.14 13.12 -2.86
N SER A 579 42.81 12.97 -1.58
CA SER A 579 43.78 12.80 -0.50
C SER A 579 43.28 11.73 0.49
N GLY A 580 43.92 10.57 0.46
CA GLY A 580 43.44 9.39 1.20
C GLY A 580 42.04 8.98 0.74
N ASN A 581 41.10 8.89 1.68
CA ASN A 581 39.70 8.55 1.43
C ASN A 581 38.82 9.77 1.12
N LYS A 582 39.41 10.94 0.89
CA LYS A 582 38.64 12.18 0.69
C LYS A 582 38.77 12.71 -0.73
N ILE A 583 37.63 13.09 -1.31
CA ILE A 583 37.52 13.79 -2.59
C ILE A 583 37.19 15.25 -2.27
N THR A 584 37.95 16.19 -2.82
CA THR A 584 37.65 17.62 -2.72
C THR A 584 37.34 18.18 -4.11
N ALA A 585 36.12 18.68 -4.30
CA ALA A 585 35.68 19.36 -5.51
C ALA A 585 35.75 20.89 -5.33
N THR A 586 36.17 21.61 -6.36
CA THR A 586 36.34 23.06 -6.35
C THR A 586 35.79 23.68 -7.62
N ILE A 587 34.91 24.67 -7.47
CA ILE A 587 34.23 25.39 -8.54
C ILE A 587 34.70 26.85 -8.53
N LYS A 588 35.19 27.37 -9.66
CA LYS A 588 35.75 28.75 -9.76
C LYS A 588 35.13 29.57 -10.89
N GLY A 589 35.23 30.89 -10.74
CA GLY A 589 34.83 31.90 -11.73
C GLY A 589 33.34 31.86 -12.05
N ILE A 590 32.49 31.80 -11.02
CA ILE A 590 31.04 31.73 -11.21
C ILE A 590 30.50 33.11 -11.63
N ASN A 591 29.84 33.17 -12.77
CA ASN A 591 29.05 34.33 -13.19
C ASN A 591 27.56 33.97 -13.02
N ALA A 592 26.87 34.70 -12.14
CA ALA A 592 25.48 34.43 -11.77
C ALA A 592 24.63 35.71 -11.86
N PRO A 593 24.13 36.06 -13.06
CA PRO A 593 23.32 37.27 -13.24
C PRO A 593 22.06 37.33 -12.36
N GLY A 594 21.44 36.17 -12.09
CA GLY A 594 20.29 36.01 -11.19
C GLY A 594 20.65 35.81 -9.71
N GLY A 595 21.92 35.93 -9.33
CA GLY A 595 22.41 35.61 -7.98
C GLY A 595 22.52 34.10 -7.72
N ILE A 596 23.30 33.70 -6.72
CA ILE A 596 23.51 32.30 -6.33
C ILE A 596 22.72 32.03 -5.06
N LYS A 597 21.81 31.06 -5.10
CA LYS A 597 21.14 30.50 -3.91
C LYS A 597 22.01 29.42 -3.26
N GLN A 598 22.50 28.47 -4.06
CA GLN A 598 23.40 27.40 -3.59
C GLN A 598 24.19 26.80 -4.76
N ILE A 599 25.33 26.17 -4.45
CA ILE A 599 26.07 25.30 -5.37
C ILE A 599 25.98 23.87 -4.83
N SER A 600 25.39 22.98 -5.61
CA SER A 600 25.18 21.58 -5.26
C SER A 600 26.06 20.69 -6.13
N VAL A 601 26.74 19.74 -5.51
CA VAL A 601 27.79 18.90 -6.11
C VAL A 601 27.40 17.44 -5.88
N PRO A 602 26.71 16.80 -6.84
CA PRO A 602 26.51 15.36 -6.79
C PRO A 602 27.81 14.64 -7.15
N ILE A 603 28.12 13.64 -6.34
CA ILE A 603 29.30 12.79 -6.45
C ILE A 603 28.82 11.34 -6.38
N TRP A 604 29.36 10.48 -7.24
CA TRP A 604 29.13 9.03 -7.22
C TRP A 604 30.38 8.31 -7.73
N SER A 605 30.55 7.04 -7.34
CA SER A 605 31.56 6.18 -7.96
C SER A 605 30.99 5.57 -9.23
N ASP A 606 31.82 5.37 -10.25
CA ASP A 606 31.39 4.74 -11.50
C ASP A 606 31.24 3.20 -11.35
N ILE A 607 31.54 2.65 -10.16
CA ILE A 607 31.29 1.25 -9.82
C ILE A 607 29.78 1.09 -9.69
N ASP A 608 29.22 0.10 -10.38
CA ASP A 608 27.78 -0.20 -10.38
C ASP A 608 26.85 0.99 -10.78
N GLY A 609 27.41 2.00 -11.45
CA GLY A 609 26.65 3.09 -12.06
C GLY A 609 26.58 4.35 -11.20
N GLN A 610 25.39 4.72 -10.72
CA GLN A 610 25.13 5.87 -9.83
C GLN A 610 24.48 5.41 -8.53
N ASP A 611 24.72 4.16 -8.13
CA ASP A 611 24.05 3.50 -7.00
C ASP A 611 24.43 4.08 -5.63
N ASP A 612 25.51 4.86 -5.59
CA ASP A 612 26.04 5.56 -4.43
C ASP A 612 26.04 7.09 -4.59
N LEU A 613 25.22 7.63 -5.50
CA LEU A 613 25.13 9.06 -5.74
C LEU A 613 24.64 9.81 -4.51
N VAL A 614 25.43 10.79 -4.06
CA VAL A 614 25.08 11.70 -2.97
C VAL A 614 25.26 13.15 -3.41
N TRP A 615 24.27 13.98 -3.12
CA TRP A 615 24.31 15.42 -3.35
C TRP A 615 24.88 16.15 -2.14
N TYR A 616 25.92 16.93 -2.36
CA TYR A 616 26.52 17.77 -1.32
C TYR A 616 26.36 19.24 -1.64
N ASN A 617 26.30 20.09 -0.61
CA ASN A 617 26.37 21.54 -0.78
C ASN A 617 27.82 21.99 -0.66
N ALA A 618 28.27 22.82 -1.61
CA ALA A 618 29.60 23.41 -1.57
C ALA A 618 29.59 24.74 -0.80
N ASP A 619 30.61 24.94 0.03
CA ASP A 619 30.78 26.12 0.85
C ASP A 619 31.54 27.21 0.09
N LYS A 620 31.05 28.45 0.17
CA LYS A 620 31.70 29.61 -0.44
C LYS A 620 32.98 29.96 0.31
N GLN A 621 34.07 30.09 -0.43
CA GLN A 621 35.39 30.47 0.07
C GLN A 621 35.62 31.98 -0.03
N SER A 622 36.63 32.49 0.68
CA SER A 622 36.98 33.92 0.69
C SER A 622 37.44 34.46 -0.67
N ASP A 623 37.97 33.60 -1.55
CA ASP A 623 38.38 33.94 -2.92
C ASP A 623 37.23 33.89 -3.93
N GLY A 624 36.01 33.61 -3.48
CA GLY A 624 34.81 33.50 -4.31
C GLY A 624 34.59 32.14 -4.97
N SER A 625 35.49 31.16 -4.76
CA SER A 625 35.27 29.77 -5.17
C SER A 625 34.27 29.06 -4.25
N TYR A 626 33.76 27.91 -4.71
CA TYR A 626 32.93 27.01 -3.89
C TYR A 626 33.62 25.66 -3.77
N VAL A 627 33.68 25.12 -2.55
CA VAL A 627 34.43 23.89 -2.25
C VAL A 627 33.58 22.94 -1.43
N VAL A 628 33.66 21.66 -1.76
CA VAL A 628 33.14 20.58 -0.91
C VAL A 628 34.19 19.48 -0.79
N THR A 629 34.33 18.93 0.42
CA THR A 629 35.17 17.77 0.69
C THR A 629 34.30 16.65 1.25
N VAL A 630 34.33 15.50 0.58
CA VAL A 630 33.54 14.32 0.92
C VAL A 630 34.44 13.14 1.21
N ASP A 631 33.96 12.20 2.02
CA ASP A 631 34.68 10.97 2.38
C ASP A 631 34.04 9.78 1.65
N ILE A 632 34.84 8.92 1.04
CA ILE A 632 34.32 7.78 0.27
C ILE A 632 33.56 6.76 1.12
N LYS A 633 33.62 6.86 2.46
CA LYS A 633 32.72 6.10 3.34
C LYS A 633 31.24 6.33 3.01
N ASP A 634 30.91 7.55 2.57
CA ASP A 634 29.55 7.96 2.21
C ASP A 634 29.17 7.41 0.81
N HIS A 635 30.16 6.82 0.12
CA HIS A 635 30.08 6.16 -1.19
C HIS A 635 30.52 4.69 -1.10
N LYS A 636 30.13 4.02 0.00
CA LYS A 636 30.36 2.58 0.24
C LYS A 636 31.83 2.14 0.12
N TYR A 637 32.78 3.06 0.28
CA TYR A 637 34.22 2.85 0.07
C TYR A 637 34.59 2.34 -1.33
N ALA A 638 33.79 2.64 -2.36
CA ALA A 638 34.07 2.22 -3.72
C ALA A 638 35.44 2.76 -4.19
N SER A 639 36.24 1.89 -4.80
CA SER A 639 37.52 2.27 -5.41
C SER A 639 37.38 2.42 -6.91
N GLY A 640 38.01 3.42 -7.51
CA GLY A 640 37.97 3.68 -8.94
C GLY A 640 37.67 5.14 -9.27
N THR A 641 37.12 5.37 -10.46
CA THR A 641 36.73 6.70 -10.91
C THR A 641 35.44 7.13 -10.20
N TYR A 642 35.44 8.35 -9.70
CA TYR A 642 34.27 9.07 -9.21
C TYR A 642 33.91 10.16 -10.20
N SER A 643 32.64 10.24 -10.53
CA SER A 643 32.06 11.30 -11.34
C SER A 643 31.52 12.40 -10.43
N ILE A 644 31.85 13.65 -10.78
CA ILE A 644 31.58 14.83 -9.96
C ILE A 644 30.98 15.89 -10.87
N HIS A 645 29.72 16.24 -10.64
CA HIS A 645 29.09 17.37 -11.33
C HIS A 645 28.97 18.55 -10.37
N ALA A 646 28.83 19.75 -10.91
CA ALA A 646 28.51 20.93 -10.14
C ALA A 646 27.31 21.65 -10.76
N TYR A 647 26.28 21.88 -9.95
CA TYR A 647 25.08 22.59 -10.32
C TYR A 647 24.96 23.87 -9.49
N GLY A 648 24.65 24.98 -10.14
CA GLY A 648 24.33 26.24 -9.48
C GLY A 648 22.82 26.46 -9.49
N THR A 649 22.25 26.67 -8.31
CA THR A 649 20.85 27.09 -8.17
C THR A 649 20.83 28.60 -8.01
N GLU A 650 20.11 29.28 -8.92
CA GLU A 650 19.88 30.72 -8.86
C GLU A 650 18.85 31.07 -7.76
N VAL A 651 18.73 32.36 -7.41
CA VAL A 651 17.74 32.82 -6.42
C VAL A 651 16.29 32.46 -6.85
N SER A 652 16.04 32.47 -8.16
CA SER A 652 14.79 32.00 -8.79
C SER A 652 14.47 30.53 -8.56
N GLY A 653 15.43 29.72 -8.09
CA GLY A 653 15.31 28.28 -7.98
C GLY A 653 15.74 27.51 -9.24
N ARG A 654 16.04 28.21 -10.35
CA ARG A 654 16.57 27.58 -11.57
C ARG A 654 17.93 26.96 -11.30
N MET A 655 18.06 25.67 -11.60
CA MET A 655 19.31 24.92 -11.47
C MET A 655 20.02 24.78 -12.81
N THR A 656 21.30 25.12 -12.87
CA THR A 656 22.13 25.07 -14.09
C THR A 656 23.39 24.25 -13.85
N LEU A 657 23.73 23.35 -14.79
CA LEU A 657 25.01 22.64 -14.74
C LEU A 657 26.15 23.62 -15.02
N LEU A 658 27.04 23.79 -14.04
CA LEU A 658 28.21 24.66 -14.13
C LEU A 658 29.43 23.96 -14.73
N GLY A 659 29.45 22.63 -14.67
CA GLY A 659 30.50 21.79 -15.23
C GLY A 659 30.56 20.42 -14.55
N ASN A 660 31.45 19.58 -15.03
CA ASN A 660 31.73 18.27 -14.45
C ASN A 660 33.22 17.96 -14.49
N THR A 661 33.63 16.98 -13.69
CA THR A 661 34.99 16.46 -13.64
C THR A 661 34.96 15.04 -13.06
N THR A 662 36.11 14.38 -13.00
CA THR A 662 36.25 13.08 -12.37
C THR A 662 37.45 13.06 -11.40
N ALA A 663 37.42 12.14 -10.45
CA ALA A 663 38.51 11.90 -9.51
C ALA A 663 38.75 10.40 -9.36
N ASN A 664 39.99 9.93 -9.45
CA ASN A 664 40.30 8.51 -9.26
C ASN A 664 40.75 8.25 -7.81
N VAL A 665 40.06 7.34 -7.14
CA VAL A 665 40.36 6.93 -5.75
C VAL A 665 40.91 5.50 -5.74
N THR A 666 42.14 5.34 -5.26
CA THR A 666 42.74 4.03 -5.02
C THR A 666 42.49 3.60 -3.58
N ALA A 667 41.38 2.92 -3.29
CA ALA A 667 41.14 2.37 -1.95
C ALA A 667 42.05 1.16 -1.69
N ALA A 668 42.64 1.08 -0.49
CA ALA A 668 43.48 -0.05 -0.10
C ALA A 668 42.64 -1.33 0.10
N LYS A 669 43.12 -2.45 -0.46
CA LYS A 669 42.45 -3.77 -0.45
C LYS A 669 41.90 -4.10 0.94
N PRO A 670 40.64 -4.59 1.05
CA PRO A 670 40.01 -4.87 2.33
C PRO A 670 40.73 -6.02 3.05
N MET A 671 40.60 -6.02 4.38
CA MET A 671 41.09 -7.10 5.24
C MET A 671 40.57 -8.47 4.78
N THR A 672 41.44 -9.48 4.75
CA THR A 672 41.05 -10.88 4.48
C THR A 672 41.58 -11.80 5.56
N ALA A 673 40.97 -12.96 5.72
CA ALA A 673 41.50 -14.07 6.51
C ALA A 673 41.59 -15.33 5.64
N SER A 674 42.51 -16.23 5.98
CA SER A 674 42.67 -17.50 5.26
C SER A 674 41.75 -18.58 5.83
N THR A 675 41.49 -18.58 7.14
CA THR A 675 40.64 -19.58 7.78
C THR A 675 39.91 -19.02 9.00
N VAL A 676 38.65 -19.45 9.17
CA VAL A 676 37.89 -19.37 10.43
C VAL A 676 37.60 -20.81 10.86
N LYS A 677 38.01 -21.16 12.08
CA LYS A 677 37.82 -22.51 12.66
C LYS A 677 37.31 -22.42 14.08
N ALA A 678 36.64 -23.45 14.54
CA ALA A 678 36.27 -23.58 15.94
C ALA A 678 36.47 -25.02 16.43
N ILE A 679 36.82 -25.15 17.70
CA ILE A 679 36.92 -26.44 18.40
C ILE A 679 36.07 -26.40 19.66
N VAL A 680 35.51 -27.55 20.02
CA VAL A 680 34.68 -27.70 21.23
C VAL A 680 35.43 -28.56 22.23
N ASN A 681 35.51 -28.06 23.46
CA ASN A 681 35.95 -28.83 24.62
C ASN A 681 34.90 -28.67 25.72
N GLU A 682 34.12 -29.73 25.97
CA GLU A 682 32.93 -29.69 26.83
C GLU A 682 31.96 -28.57 26.42
N ASN A 683 31.76 -27.58 27.28
CA ASN A 683 30.87 -26.44 27.05
C ASN A 683 31.57 -25.24 26.38
N ILE A 684 32.89 -25.31 26.16
CA ILE A 684 33.70 -24.20 25.66
C ILE A 684 33.98 -24.37 24.18
N ILE A 685 33.55 -23.39 23.40
CA ILE A 685 33.90 -23.20 22.00
C ILE A 685 35.11 -22.25 21.94
N THR A 686 36.19 -22.67 21.30
CA THR A 686 37.32 -21.78 20.97
C THR A 686 37.31 -21.49 19.47
N ALA A 687 36.91 -20.28 19.09
CA ALA A 687 36.90 -19.82 17.70
C ALA A 687 38.23 -19.13 17.39
N THR A 688 38.86 -19.48 16.25
CA THR A 688 40.16 -18.99 15.80
C THR A 688 40.08 -18.47 14.37
N VAL A 689 40.58 -17.26 14.15
CA VAL A 689 40.74 -16.62 12.83
C VAL A 689 42.23 -16.49 12.52
N SER A 690 42.67 -17.05 11.40
CA SER A 690 44.10 -17.14 11.04
C SER A 690 44.38 -16.69 9.61
N GLY A 691 45.65 -16.35 9.34
CA GLY A 691 46.12 -15.89 8.03
C GLY A 691 45.50 -14.55 7.63
N ILE A 692 45.44 -13.61 8.58
CA ILE A 692 44.82 -12.30 8.38
C ILE A 692 45.78 -11.38 7.61
N THR A 693 45.33 -10.85 6.48
CA THR A 693 45.98 -9.76 5.74
C THR A 693 45.17 -8.50 5.95
N ALA A 694 45.74 -7.48 6.59
CA ALA A 694 45.04 -6.24 6.94
C ALA A 694 45.82 -5.00 6.46
N PRO A 695 45.70 -4.62 5.18
CA PRO A 695 46.42 -3.47 4.62
C PRO A 695 46.13 -2.14 5.33
N ASN A 696 44.92 -2.01 5.88
CA ASN A 696 44.47 -0.84 6.65
C ASN A 696 44.68 -0.99 8.17
N GLY A 697 45.43 -2.01 8.62
CA GLY A 697 45.58 -2.36 10.03
C GLY A 697 44.30 -2.97 10.65
N ILE A 698 44.46 -3.57 11.83
CA ILE A 698 43.36 -4.24 12.56
C ILE A 698 43.03 -3.40 13.80
N LYS A 699 41.79 -2.93 13.90
CA LYS A 699 41.23 -2.33 15.11
C LYS A 699 40.73 -3.41 16.08
N SER A 700 39.94 -4.36 15.57
CA SER A 700 39.44 -5.49 16.35
C SER A 700 38.96 -6.63 15.46
N ILE A 701 38.97 -7.87 15.97
CA ILE A 701 38.28 -9.01 15.33
C ILE A 701 37.08 -9.37 16.20
N LEU A 702 35.90 -9.43 15.59
CA LEU A 702 34.63 -9.71 16.26
C LEU A 702 34.08 -11.06 15.81
N ILE A 703 33.67 -11.87 16.77
CA ILE A 703 33.17 -13.24 16.58
C ILE A 703 31.73 -13.30 17.11
N PRO A 704 30.71 -12.96 16.30
CA PRO A 704 29.33 -13.25 16.64
C PRO A 704 29.09 -14.76 16.63
N THR A 705 28.40 -15.26 17.65
CA THR A 705 28.09 -16.67 17.83
C THR A 705 26.68 -16.82 18.40
N TRP A 706 25.95 -17.83 17.93
CA TRP A 706 24.62 -18.20 18.43
C TRP A 706 24.43 -19.72 18.36
N SER A 707 23.53 -20.26 19.17
CA SER A 707 23.06 -21.63 19.00
C SER A 707 21.97 -21.67 17.94
N ASP A 708 21.92 -22.71 17.10
CA ASP A 708 20.89 -22.81 16.06
C ASP A 708 19.49 -23.11 16.63
N ILE A 709 19.39 -23.36 17.94
CA ILE A 709 18.11 -23.54 18.65
C ILE A 709 17.38 -22.20 18.66
N ASN A 710 16.20 -22.14 18.06
CA ASN A 710 15.38 -20.93 17.90
C ASN A 710 16.02 -19.81 17.03
N GLY A 711 16.99 -20.14 16.18
CA GLY A 711 17.57 -19.19 15.23
C GLY A 711 18.71 -18.37 15.85
N GLN A 712 18.68 -17.04 15.75
CA GLN A 712 19.73 -16.16 16.30
C GLN A 712 19.27 -15.46 17.60
N ASP A 713 18.32 -16.05 18.32
CA ASP A 713 17.72 -15.45 19.52
C ASP A 713 18.73 -15.21 20.64
N ASP A 714 19.79 -16.01 20.70
CA ASP A 714 20.86 -15.93 21.71
C ASP A 714 22.21 -15.39 21.19
N ILE A 715 22.21 -14.68 20.05
CA ILE A 715 23.44 -14.17 19.44
C ILE A 715 24.22 -13.24 20.38
N LYS A 716 25.52 -13.52 20.53
CA LYS A 716 26.46 -12.67 21.28
C LYS A 716 27.73 -12.43 20.50
N TRP A 717 28.24 -11.20 20.61
CA TRP A 717 29.44 -10.74 19.93
C TRP A 717 30.63 -10.80 20.89
N TYR A 718 31.66 -11.56 20.49
CA TYR A 718 32.88 -11.72 21.27
C TYR A 718 34.04 -11.01 20.57
N THR A 719 34.77 -10.16 21.30
CA THR A 719 36.01 -9.58 20.78
C THR A 719 37.13 -10.60 20.91
N ALA A 720 37.72 -11.01 19.79
CA ALA A 720 38.81 -11.97 19.78
C ALA A 720 40.14 -11.30 20.18
N THR A 721 40.95 -12.06 20.89
CA THR A 721 42.25 -11.63 21.43
C THR A 721 43.37 -12.15 20.54
N LYS A 722 44.34 -11.29 20.21
CA LYS A 722 45.49 -11.66 19.38
C LYS A 722 46.39 -12.67 20.11
N GLN A 723 46.76 -13.74 19.41
CA GLN A 723 47.66 -14.77 19.89
C GLN A 723 49.10 -14.51 19.41
N SER A 724 50.07 -15.20 20.01
CA SER A 724 51.50 -15.04 19.69
C SER A 724 51.86 -15.46 18.25
N ASP A 725 51.08 -16.36 17.65
CA ASP A 725 51.24 -16.81 16.26
C ASP A 725 50.59 -15.88 15.23
N GLY A 726 49.97 -14.79 15.69
CA GLY A 726 49.28 -13.81 14.85
C GLY A 726 47.81 -14.14 14.54
N SER A 727 47.29 -15.28 15.00
CA SER A 727 45.86 -15.57 14.95
C SER A 727 45.07 -14.77 15.99
N TYR A 728 43.74 -14.74 15.87
CA TYR A 728 42.84 -14.12 16.84
C TYR A 728 41.86 -15.17 17.36
N GLN A 729 41.71 -15.24 18.69
CA GLN A 729 40.87 -16.23 19.35
C GLN A 729 39.81 -15.62 20.25
N ALA A 730 38.60 -16.17 20.19
CA ALA A 730 37.53 -15.92 21.14
C ALA A 730 37.17 -17.23 21.88
N ILE A 731 37.05 -17.12 23.21
CA ILE A 731 36.57 -18.20 24.08
C ILE A 731 35.10 -17.94 24.36
N ILE A 732 34.25 -18.88 23.95
CA ILE A 732 32.79 -18.78 24.00
C ILE A 732 32.28 -19.92 24.85
N ASP A 733 31.53 -19.59 25.89
CA ASP A 733 30.93 -20.58 26.79
C ASP A 733 29.48 -20.79 26.40
N ALA A 734 29.09 -22.03 26.09
CA ALA A 734 27.73 -22.41 25.71
C ALA A 734 26.70 -22.05 26.79
N LYS A 735 27.09 -21.92 28.06
CA LYS A 735 26.21 -21.42 29.13
C LYS A 735 25.71 -19.99 28.86
N ASN A 736 26.48 -19.19 28.13
CA ASN A 736 26.11 -17.84 27.74
C ASN A 736 25.10 -17.83 26.59
N HIS A 737 24.81 -19.00 26.01
CA HIS A 737 23.87 -19.26 24.92
C HIS A 737 22.82 -20.27 25.41
N ASN A 738 22.21 -19.92 26.54
CA ASN A 738 21.15 -20.68 27.22
C ASN A 738 21.52 -22.12 27.65
N GLY A 739 22.78 -22.55 27.51
CA GLY A 739 23.18 -23.94 27.76
C GLY A 739 22.59 -24.92 26.74
N ASN A 740 22.33 -24.45 25.52
CA ASN A 740 21.74 -25.28 24.49
C ASN A 740 22.73 -26.36 24.00
N SER A 741 22.23 -27.58 23.83
CA SER A 741 22.95 -28.60 23.05
C SER A 741 22.53 -28.51 21.59
N GLY A 742 23.47 -28.71 20.67
CA GLY A 742 23.21 -28.63 19.23
C GLY A 742 24.30 -27.88 18.49
N ASN A 743 23.99 -27.47 17.26
CA ASN A 743 24.91 -26.72 16.43
C ASN A 743 24.98 -25.26 16.86
N TYR A 744 26.18 -24.71 16.79
CA TYR A 744 26.51 -23.32 17.02
C TYR A 744 27.11 -22.74 15.75
N SER A 745 26.54 -21.63 15.31
CA SER A 745 26.99 -20.89 14.13
C SER A 745 27.92 -19.75 14.56
N ILE A 746 29.06 -19.63 13.90
CA ILE A 746 30.16 -18.73 14.29
C ILE A 746 30.62 -17.95 13.07
N HIS A 747 30.47 -16.64 13.11
CA HIS A 747 30.95 -15.75 12.07
C HIS A 747 32.17 -14.97 12.56
N ALA A 748 32.97 -14.43 11.63
CA ALA A 748 34.10 -13.58 11.95
C ALA A 748 34.07 -12.29 11.11
N TYR A 749 34.24 -11.16 11.78
CA TYR A 749 34.33 -9.84 11.16
C TYR A 749 35.60 -9.12 11.64
N GLY A 750 36.33 -8.51 10.72
CA GLY A 750 37.49 -7.68 11.00
C GLY A 750 37.13 -6.22 10.90
N VAL A 751 37.36 -5.47 11.97
CA VAL A 751 37.24 -4.00 11.96
C VAL A 751 38.63 -3.43 11.66
N GLU A 752 38.75 -2.72 10.55
CA GLU A 752 39.97 -2.03 10.11
C GLU A 752 40.22 -0.75 10.93
N SER A 753 41.43 -0.19 10.88
CA SER A 753 41.81 0.99 11.69
C SER A 753 41.00 2.24 11.38
N ASP A 754 40.49 2.35 10.16
CA ASP A 754 39.60 3.42 9.70
C ASP A 754 38.13 3.21 10.11
N GLY A 755 37.82 2.09 10.77
CA GLY A 755 36.48 1.75 11.27
C GLY A 755 35.66 0.84 10.35
N ARG A 756 36.16 0.47 9.17
CA ARG A 756 35.45 -0.41 8.23
C ARG A 756 35.32 -1.83 8.79
N SER A 757 34.14 -2.44 8.71
CA SER A 757 33.92 -3.84 9.10
C SER A 757 33.92 -4.74 7.87
N VAL A 758 34.70 -5.81 7.88
CA VAL A 758 34.88 -6.74 6.76
C VAL A 758 34.56 -8.15 7.22
N PHE A 759 33.72 -8.87 6.47
CA PHE A 759 33.45 -10.28 6.75
C PHE A 759 34.67 -11.14 6.40
N LEU A 760 35.16 -11.90 7.37
CA LEU A 760 36.39 -12.71 7.25
C LEU A 760 36.11 -14.20 7.02
N GLY A 761 34.87 -14.64 7.24
CA GLY A 761 34.45 -16.03 7.07
C GLY A 761 33.51 -16.51 8.18
N ASN A 762 33.09 -17.76 8.09
CA ASN A 762 32.24 -18.42 9.08
C ASN A 762 32.65 -19.88 9.28
N THR A 763 32.13 -20.49 10.34
CA THR A 763 32.23 -21.91 10.64
C THR A 763 31.07 -22.33 11.56
N SER A 764 30.92 -23.63 11.81
CA SER A 764 29.97 -24.14 12.79
C SER A 764 30.54 -25.34 13.53
N VAL A 765 30.06 -25.55 14.77
CA VAL A 765 30.45 -26.68 15.63
C VAL A 765 29.25 -27.21 16.39
N SER A 766 29.26 -28.49 16.76
CA SER A 766 28.21 -29.09 17.59
C SER A 766 28.68 -29.19 19.03
N VAL A 767 27.87 -28.69 19.97
CA VAL A 767 28.11 -28.74 21.42
C VAL A 767 27.12 -29.70 22.06
N ARG A 768 27.63 -30.61 22.90
CA ARG A 768 26.84 -31.42 23.82
C ARG A 768 26.99 -30.82 25.22
N TYR A 769 26.04 -29.98 25.60
CA TYR A 769 26.13 -29.17 26.82
C TYR A 769 25.99 -30.05 28.08
N VAL A 770 26.87 -29.83 29.05
CA VAL A 770 26.96 -30.59 30.31
C VAL A 770 26.77 -29.64 31.48
N GLU A 771 25.59 -29.66 32.10
CA GLU A 771 25.31 -28.87 33.31
C GLU A 771 25.84 -29.57 34.58
N THR A 772 25.44 -30.83 34.81
CA THR A 772 25.83 -31.61 35.99
C THR A 772 26.62 -32.85 35.57
N PRO A 773 27.96 -32.80 35.42
CA PRO A 773 28.74 -33.95 34.95
C PRO A 773 28.71 -35.12 35.95
N ILE A 774 28.69 -36.35 35.45
CA ILE A 774 28.79 -37.58 36.27
C ILE A 774 30.25 -37.88 36.63
N MET A 775 31.15 -37.71 35.66
CA MET A 775 32.59 -37.83 35.87
C MET A 775 33.15 -36.55 36.50
N GLY A 776 34.24 -36.68 37.26
CA GLY A 776 34.95 -35.55 37.84
C GLY A 776 35.36 -35.79 39.30
N THR A 777 36.01 -34.79 39.89
CA THR A 777 36.41 -34.83 41.29
C THR A 777 35.19 -34.63 42.19
N SER A 778 35.00 -35.52 43.16
CA SER A 778 33.94 -35.39 44.17
C SER A 778 34.12 -34.10 44.96
N THR A 779 33.04 -33.34 45.12
CA THR A 779 33.05 -32.07 45.89
C THR A 779 32.60 -32.26 47.34
N VAL A 780 32.13 -33.45 47.69
CA VAL A 780 31.60 -33.80 49.02
C VAL A 780 32.52 -34.74 49.76
N THR A 781 32.51 -34.64 51.10
CA THR A 781 33.19 -35.56 52.01
C THR A 781 32.26 -36.69 52.46
N ALA A 782 32.82 -37.82 52.91
CA ALA A 782 32.03 -38.90 53.51
C ALA A 782 31.17 -38.40 54.70
N ALA A 783 31.68 -37.46 55.49
CA ALA A 783 30.95 -36.86 56.60
C ALA A 783 29.66 -36.12 56.16
N GLN A 784 29.70 -35.43 55.02
CA GLN A 784 28.50 -34.77 54.46
C GLN A 784 27.46 -35.78 53.97
N LEU A 785 27.90 -36.89 53.35
CA LEU A 785 27.00 -37.97 52.95
C LEU A 785 26.33 -38.64 54.17
N VAL A 786 27.09 -38.84 55.25
CA VAL A 786 26.57 -39.35 56.54
C VAL A 786 25.57 -38.37 57.15
N ALA A 787 25.88 -37.07 57.15
CA ALA A 787 24.99 -36.04 57.70
C ALA A 787 23.65 -36.00 56.95
N TYR A 788 23.68 -36.07 55.61
CA TYR A 788 22.48 -36.22 54.80
C TYR A 788 21.67 -37.45 55.22
N TYR A 789 22.30 -38.62 55.29
CA TYR A 789 21.58 -39.86 55.60
C TYR A 789 20.92 -39.78 56.98
N LYS A 790 21.65 -39.32 58.01
CA LYS A 790 21.08 -39.11 59.36
C LYS A 790 19.91 -38.13 59.33
N GLY A 791 19.97 -37.08 58.50
CA GLY A 791 18.89 -36.12 58.31
C GLY A 791 17.63 -36.67 57.66
N THR A 792 17.68 -37.84 56.99
CA THR A 792 16.49 -38.48 56.42
C THR A 792 15.59 -39.15 57.47
N GLY A 793 16.13 -39.47 58.65
CA GLY A 793 15.45 -40.27 59.67
C GLY A 793 15.29 -41.75 59.33
N SER A 794 15.86 -42.23 58.22
CA SER A 794 15.81 -43.64 57.82
C SER A 794 16.68 -44.52 58.73
N VAL A 795 16.23 -45.76 58.95
CA VAL A 795 16.95 -46.73 59.78
C VAL A 795 18.04 -47.38 58.95
N TYR A 796 19.30 -47.28 59.42
CA TYR A 796 20.42 -47.92 58.75
C TYR A 796 20.31 -49.46 58.83
N PRO A 797 20.48 -50.21 57.72
CA PRO A 797 20.30 -51.66 57.74
C PRO A 797 21.22 -52.37 58.73
N GLN A 798 20.62 -53.07 59.70
CA GLN A 798 21.39 -53.82 60.71
C GLN A 798 22.30 -54.88 60.08
N LEU A 799 21.87 -55.49 58.97
CA LEU A 799 22.68 -56.40 58.17
C LEU A 799 24.06 -55.82 57.84
N TYR A 800 24.17 -54.52 57.53
CA TYR A 800 25.45 -53.92 57.16
C TYR A 800 26.35 -53.73 58.39
N ASN A 801 25.78 -53.37 59.54
CA ASN A 801 26.50 -53.33 60.81
C ASN A 801 27.03 -54.71 61.20
N ASP A 802 26.23 -55.77 61.02
CA ASP A 802 26.62 -57.15 61.33
C ASP A 802 27.79 -57.63 60.45
N LEU A 803 27.97 -57.03 59.27
CA LEU A 803 29.10 -57.25 58.36
C LEU A 803 30.30 -56.34 58.64
N GLY A 804 30.25 -55.51 59.69
CA GLY A 804 31.30 -54.56 60.06
C GLY A 804 31.32 -53.28 59.22
N VAL A 805 30.25 -52.98 58.48
CA VAL A 805 30.11 -51.76 57.66
C VAL A 805 29.05 -50.87 58.28
N ASN A 806 29.48 -49.97 59.16
CA ASN A 806 28.60 -48.91 59.69
C ASN A 806 28.38 -47.80 58.64
N LEU A 807 27.48 -46.85 58.93
CA LEU A 807 27.11 -45.77 58.02
C LEU A 807 28.31 -44.91 57.59
N GLU A 808 29.21 -44.58 58.52
CA GLU A 808 30.44 -43.84 58.23
C GLU A 808 31.31 -44.61 57.22
N ARG A 809 31.54 -45.91 57.46
CA ARG A 809 32.30 -46.76 56.55
C ARG A 809 31.61 -46.91 55.19
N PHE A 810 30.29 -46.98 55.15
CA PHE A 810 29.52 -47.08 53.90
C PHE A 810 29.71 -45.84 53.01
N ALA A 811 29.61 -44.64 53.60
CA ALA A 811 29.85 -43.40 52.89
C ALA A 811 31.31 -43.27 52.41
N GLU A 812 32.28 -43.69 53.23
CA GLU A 812 33.69 -43.77 52.84
C GLU A 812 33.92 -44.70 51.65
N LEU A 813 33.29 -45.88 51.64
CA LEU A 813 33.41 -46.85 50.54
C LEU A 813 32.88 -46.25 49.24
N TYR A 814 31.76 -45.52 49.26
CA TYR A 814 31.27 -44.79 48.08
C TYR A 814 32.29 -43.78 47.58
N VAL A 815 32.84 -42.93 48.45
CA VAL A 815 33.86 -41.94 48.08
C VAL A 815 35.11 -42.62 47.51
N GLN A 816 35.56 -43.72 48.11
CA GLN A 816 36.74 -44.48 47.65
C GLN A 816 36.52 -45.07 46.26
N GLU A 817 35.43 -45.80 46.05
CA GLU A 817 35.13 -46.44 44.76
C GLU A 817 34.91 -45.39 43.65
N CYS A 818 34.20 -44.30 43.97
CA CYS A 818 33.98 -43.16 43.08
C CYS A 818 35.29 -42.48 42.67
N ASN A 819 36.15 -42.12 43.63
CA ASN A 819 37.44 -41.51 43.35
C ASN A 819 38.36 -42.45 42.56
N ALA A 820 38.32 -43.75 42.85
CA ALA A 820 39.09 -44.75 42.11
C ALA A 820 38.71 -44.78 40.64
N GLU A 821 37.43 -44.65 40.29
CA GLU A 821 36.95 -44.69 38.90
C GLU A 821 36.87 -43.30 38.22
N GLY A 822 36.90 -42.22 39.00
CA GLY A 822 36.74 -40.84 38.54
C GLY A 822 35.27 -40.37 38.43
N VAL A 823 34.36 -41.08 39.09
CA VAL A 823 32.94 -40.72 39.19
C VAL A 823 32.75 -39.82 40.41
N ARG A 824 31.88 -38.82 40.33
CA ARG A 824 31.58 -37.95 41.46
C ARG A 824 30.76 -38.69 42.52
N ALA A 825 31.24 -38.71 43.76
CA ALA A 825 30.62 -39.43 44.87
C ALA A 825 29.22 -38.90 45.19
N GLU A 826 29.00 -37.59 45.09
CA GLU A 826 27.68 -36.98 45.27
C GLU A 826 26.64 -37.51 44.28
N VAL A 827 27.04 -37.85 43.04
CA VAL A 827 26.12 -38.39 42.02
C VAL A 827 25.76 -39.82 42.36
N ALA A 828 26.76 -40.68 42.57
CA ALA A 828 26.54 -42.10 42.87
C ALA A 828 25.80 -42.28 44.21
N PHE A 829 26.16 -41.51 45.24
CA PHE A 829 25.47 -41.61 46.53
C PHE A 829 24.02 -41.09 46.44
N ALA A 830 23.76 -39.97 45.77
CA ALA A 830 22.40 -39.48 45.55
C ALA A 830 21.54 -40.48 44.77
N GLN A 831 22.09 -41.06 43.70
CA GLN A 831 21.44 -42.12 42.93
C GLN A 831 21.14 -43.32 43.85
N ALA A 832 22.10 -43.78 44.66
CA ALA A 832 21.88 -44.90 45.57
C ALA A 832 20.76 -44.64 46.58
N MET A 833 20.70 -43.43 47.14
CA MET A 833 19.65 -43.04 48.07
C MET A 833 18.28 -42.96 47.39
N LEU A 834 18.23 -42.49 46.15
CA LEU A 834 16.99 -42.48 45.37
C LEU A 834 16.50 -43.90 45.07
N GLU A 835 17.37 -44.74 44.52
CA GLU A 835 17.06 -46.10 44.05
C GLU A 835 16.63 -47.03 45.18
N THR A 836 17.25 -46.87 46.36
CA THR A 836 16.96 -47.72 47.52
C THR A 836 15.92 -47.12 48.48
N GLY A 837 15.46 -45.89 48.24
CA GLY A 837 14.62 -45.15 49.18
C GLY A 837 15.33 -44.91 50.52
N ASN A 838 16.56 -44.37 50.49
CA ASN A 838 17.46 -44.18 51.64
C ASN A 838 17.79 -45.49 52.38
N LEU A 839 18.20 -46.50 51.61
CA LEU A 839 18.56 -47.84 52.09
C LEU A 839 17.41 -48.60 52.78
N GLN A 840 16.15 -48.26 52.46
CA GLN A 840 14.98 -48.98 53.00
C GLN A 840 14.51 -50.12 52.09
N PHE A 841 14.92 -50.13 50.81
CA PHE A 841 14.70 -51.22 49.85
C PHE A 841 13.22 -51.59 49.67
N GLY A 842 12.37 -50.58 49.43
CA GLY A 842 10.92 -50.76 49.22
C GLY A 842 10.51 -51.28 47.84
N GLY A 843 11.46 -51.63 46.97
CA GLY A 843 11.24 -52.11 45.60
C GLY A 843 11.67 -53.56 45.39
N ASP A 844 11.98 -53.91 44.13
CA ASP A 844 12.35 -55.29 43.75
C ASP A 844 13.72 -55.74 44.33
N VAL A 845 14.61 -54.78 44.59
CA VAL A 845 15.95 -55.04 45.13
C VAL A 845 15.92 -55.03 46.66
N LYS A 846 16.58 -55.99 47.29
CA LYS A 846 16.70 -56.17 48.74
C LYS A 846 18.07 -55.74 49.27
N ALA A 847 18.11 -55.34 50.54
CA ALA A 847 19.34 -54.95 51.23
C ALA A 847 20.44 -56.01 51.15
N SER A 848 20.07 -57.30 51.20
CA SER A 848 20.99 -58.44 51.15
C SER A 848 21.67 -58.65 49.81
N GLN A 849 21.21 -58.02 48.72
CA GLN A 849 21.79 -58.19 47.38
C GLN A 849 22.99 -57.27 47.12
N PHE A 850 23.22 -56.27 47.99
CA PHE A 850 24.20 -55.19 47.82
C PHE A 850 24.10 -54.45 46.47
N ASN A 851 22.91 -54.41 45.88
CA ASN A 851 22.65 -53.71 44.64
C ASN A 851 22.02 -52.35 44.94
N PHE A 852 22.85 -51.31 44.98
CA PHE A 852 22.43 -50.00 45.43
C PHE A 852 21.86 -49.10 44.33
N ALA A 853 21.87 -49.56 43.07
CA ALA A 853 21.48 -48.73 41.93
C ALA A 853 20.43 -49.40 41.04
N GLY A 854 19.71 -50.38 41.58
CA GLY A 854 18.66 -51.07 40.83
C GLY A 854 19.18 -51.89 39.63
N LEU A 855 20.47 -52.24 39.59
CA LEU A 855 21.08 -52.80 38.40
C LEU A 855 20.37 -54.08 37.97
N GLY A 856 19.73 -54.03 36.79
CA GLY A 856 18.93 -55.07 36.15
C GLY A 856 17.66 -55.48 36.89
N ALA A 857 17.15 -54.65 37.79
CA ALA A 857 15.82 -54.80 38.33
C ALA A 857 14.79 -54.23 37.35
N THR A 858 13.75 -55.00 37.02
CA THR A 858 12.69 -54.60 36.08
C THR A 858 11.35 -55.17 36.52
N GLY A 859 10.60 -54.44 37.33
CA GLY A 859 9.19 -54.71 37.68
C GLY A 859 8.88 -56.19 37.98
N GLY A 860 9.38 -56.69 39.11
CA GLY A 860 9.25 -58.09 39.54
C GLY A 860 10.49 -58.95 39.32
N VAL A 861 11.54 -58.41 38.69
CA VAL A 861 12.87 -59.04 38.60
C VAL A 861 13.77 -58.44 39.69
N PRO A 862 14.35 -59.25 40.62
CA PRO A 862 15.06 -58.74 41.80
C PRO A 862 16.39 -58.03 41.50
N GLY A 863 16.81 -57.97 40.23
CA GLY A 863 18.12 -57.45 39.83
C GLY A 863 19.27 -58.39 40.19
N PHE A 864 20.50 -57.92 39.99
CA PHE A 864 21.69 -58.73 40.29
C PHE A 864 22.00 -58.75 41.77
N ASP A 865 22.47 -59.91 42.21
CA ASP A 865 22.81 -60.19 43.59
C ASP A 865 24.34 -60.26 43.74
N PHE A 866 24.94 -59.15 44.15
CA PHE A 866 26.38 -59.07 44.39
C PHE A 866 26.80 -59.92 45.59
N ALA A 867 25.93 -60.10 46.60
CA ALA A 867 26.23 -60.93 47.76
C ALA A 867 26.28 -62.42 47.40
N ALA A 868 25.42 -62.89 46.49
CA ALA A 868 25.44 -64.26 46.01
C ALA A 868 26.72 -64.59 45.21
N VAL A 869 27.25 -63.62 44.45
CA VAL A 869 28.43 -63.82 43.60
C VAL A 869 29.75 -63.58 44.36
N TYR A 870 29.79 -62.55 45.21
CA TYR A 870 31.02 -62.08 45.88
C TYR A 870 31.02 -62.28 47.40
N GLY A 871 29.99 -62.94 47.93
CA GLY A 871 29.82 -63.30 49.33
C GLY A 871 29.11 -62.22 50.16
N SER A 872 28.29 -62.65 51.12
CA SER A 872 27.66 -61.76 52.11
C SER A 872 28.68 -61.31 53.16
N SER A 873 29.58 -60.41 52.77
CA SER A 873 30.70 -59.87 53.56
C SER A 873 30.88 -58.37 53.29
N SER A 874 31.71 -57.69 54.09
CA SER A 874 32.11 -56.30 53.82
C SER A 874 32.71 -56.11 52.42
N THR A 875 33.47 -57.09 51.92
CA THR A 875 34.05 -57.11 50.58
C THR A 875 32.99 -57.25 49.49
N GLY A 876 31.98 -58.09 49.70
CA GLY A 876 30.86 -58.23 48.76
C GLY A 876 30.01 -56.96 48.69
N LEU A 877 29.80 -56.30 49.83
CA LEU A 877 29.11 -55.01 49.90
C LEU A 877 29.88 -53.93 49.13
N GLN A 878 31.19 -53.78 49.39
CA GLN A 878 32.06 -52.87 48.64
C GLN A 878 32.03 -53.17 47.13
N THR A 879 31.98 -54.45 46.76
CA THR A 879 31.88 -54.89 45.36
C THR A 879 30.56 -54.45 44.71
N GLY A 880 29.45 -54.47 45.45
CA GLY A 880 28.17 -53.92 44.98
C GLY A 880 28.22 -52.41 44.72
N ILE A 881 28.87 -51.65 45.62
CA ILE A 881 29.15 -50.21 45.41
C ILE A 881 30.02 -50.01 44.15
N ARG A 882 31.07 -50.81 43.98
CA ARG A 882 31.92 -50.77 42.78
C ARG A 882 31.12 -51.02 41.51
N GLY A 883 30.22 -52.01 41.51
CA GLY A 883 29.36 -52.31 40.35
C GLY A 883 28.54 -51.10 39.92
N HIS A 884 27.90 -50.41 40.88
CA HIS A 884 27.19 -49.15 40.63
C HIS A 884 28.10 -48.09 40.01
N VAL A 885 29.25 -47.82 40.63
CA VAL A 885 30.20 -46.80 40.15
C VAL A 885 30.72 -47.11 38.74
N GLN A 886 31.04 -48.37 38.45
CA GLN A 886 31.53 -48.79 37.13
C GLN A 886 30.48 -48.60 36.03
N HIS A 887 29.20 -48.84 36.35
CA HIS A 887 28.10 -48.58 35.43
C HIS A 887 27.92 -47.08 35.17
N LEU A 888 27.95 -46.22 36.19
CA LEU A 888 27.93 -44.76 36.02
C LEU A 888 29.10 -44.27 35.16
N LYS A 889 30.32 -44.79 35.39
CA LYS A 889 31.48 -44.48 34.56
C LYS A 889 31.27 -44.88 33.11
N CYS A 890 30.71 -46.07 32.87
CA CYS A 890 30.42 -46.52 31.51
C CYS A 890 29.49 -45.54 30.83
N TYR A 891 28.35 -45.21 31.46
CA TYR A 891 27.38 -44.27 30.92
C TYR A 891 28.01 -42.93 30.57
N ALA A 892 28.92 -42.44 31.40
CA ALA A 892 29.47 -41.09 31.28
C ALA A 892 30.81 -40.96 30.56
N SER A 893 31.49 -42.05 30.25
CA SER A 893 32.86 -41.99 29.75
C SER A 893 33.22 -43.11 28.78
N SER A 894 34.12 -42.79 27.85
CA SER A 894 34.82 -43.77 27.03
C SER A 894 36.15 -44.24 27.65
N ALA A 895 36.49 -43.81 28.88
CA ALA A 895 37.69 -44.29 29.56
C ALA A 895 37.52 -45.74 30.06
N ALA A 896 38.61 -46.52 30.02
CA ALA A 896 38.62 -47.86 30.59
C ALA A 896 38.39 -47.85 32.12
N LEU A 897 37.80 -48.91 32.65
CA LEU A 897 37.69 -49.13 34.10
C LEU A 897 39.10 -49.19 34.72
N LYS A 898 39.24 -48.60 35.91
CA LYS A 898 40.51 -48.61 36.65
C LYS A 898 40.59 -49.80 37.60
N GLN A 899 39.44 -50.33 38.00
CA GLN A 899 39.34 -51.53 38.83
C GLN A 899 38.75 -52.71 38.04
N THR A 900 38.88 -53.92 38.58
CA THR A 900 38.32 -55.15 37.99
C THR A 900 36.82 -55.00 37.77
N LYS A 901 36.32 -55.40 36.59
CA LYS A 901 34.89 -55.44 36.27
C LYS A 901 34.16 -56.42 37.19
N VAL A 902 33.11 -55.96 37.88
CA VAL A 902 32.37 -56.77 38.88
C VAL A 902 30.91 -57.06 38.51
N ASP A 903 30.44 -56.55 37.37
CA ASP A 903 29.10 -56.83 36.86
C ASP A 903 29.19 -57.33 35.40
N PRO A 904 28.66 -58.52 35.07
CA PRO A 904 28.69 -59.03 33.70
C PRO A 904 27.87 -58.19 32.72
N ARG A 905 26.91 -57.38 33.19
CA ARG A 905 26.07 -56.52 32.34
C ARG A 905 26.77 -55.24 31.92
N TRP A 906 27.86 -54.88 32.59
CA TRP A 906 28.76 -53.84 32.12
C TRP A 906 29.32 -54.24 30.76
N ASN A 907 29.10 -53.40 29.74
CA ASN A 907 29.56 -53.65 28.37
C ASN A 907 29.71 -52.33 27.59
N ASP A 908 30.52 -52.35 26.53
CA ASP A 908 30.88 -51.13 25.78
C ASP A 908 29.70 -50.44 25.08
N SER A 909 28.57 -51.13 24.86
CA SER A 909 27.37 -50.49 24.28
C SER A 909 26.72 -49.46 25.21
N LEU A 910 27.10 -49.44 26.50
CA LEU A 910 26.61 -48.47 27.47
C LEU A 910 27.43 -47.16 27.46
N ARG A 911 28.53 -47.09 26.71
CA ARG A 911 29.43 -45.93 26.73
C ARG A 911 28.77 -44.65 26.23
N LEU A 912 29.03 -43.54 26.93
CA LEU A 912 28.62 -42.17 26.56
C LEU A 912 27.09 -41.98 26.41
N LYS A 913 26.28 -42.89 26.96
CA LYS A 913 24.82 -42.78 26.98
C LYS A 913 24.31 -41.64 27.85
N ALA A 914 25.02 -41.30 28.93
CA ALA A 914 24.70 -40.16 29.78
C ALA A 914 25.98 -39.59 30.40
N ILE A 915 26.47 -38.46 29.89
CA ILE A 915 27.66 -37.76 30.40
C ILE A 915 27.32 -36.81 31.56
N SER A 916 26.03 -36.48 31.71
CA SER A 916 25.49 -35.64 32.78
C SER A 916 24.35 -36.33 33.54
N VAL A 917 24.03 -35.82 34.74
CA VAL A 917 22.90 -36.30 35.54
C VAL A 917 21.57 -36.07 34.80
N GLU A 918 21.46 -34.99 34.04
CA GLU A 918 20.29 -34.69 33.20
C GLU A 918 20.01 -35.81 32.19
N GLU A 919 21.06 -36.35 31.58
CA GLU A 919 20.94 -37.41 30.58
C GLU A 919 20.65 -38.79 31.17
N LEU A 920 20.74 -39.00 32.49
CA LEU A 920 20.33 -40.27 33.13
C LEU A 920 18.82 -40.51 33.01
N ALA A 921 18.03 -39.45 32.91
CA ALA A 921 16.60 -39.54 32.63
C ALA A 921 16.38 -40.03 31.20
N GLY A 922 15.59 -41.09 31.04
CA GLY A 922 15.36 -41.76 29.75
C GLY A 922 16.46 -42.73 29.32
N THR A 923 17.62 -42.80 30.00
CA THR A 923 18.72 -43.70 29.63
C THR A 923 19.08 -44.72 30.73
N TRP A 924 19.22 -44.26 31.97
CA TRP A 924 19.41 -45.11 33.15
C TRP A 924 18.07 -45.55 33.71
N ALA A 925 17.16 -44.57 33.88
CA ALA A 925 15.79 -44.79 34.31
C ALA A 925 14.82 -44.27 33.25
N ALA A 926 13.72 -45.00 33.01
CA ALA A 926 12.68 -44.55 32.08
C ALA A 926 11.94 -43.27 32.54
N ASP A 927 12.03 -42.95 33.83
CA ASP A 927 11.42 -41.77 34.44
C ASP A 927 12.07 -40.47 33.93
N THR A 928 11.29 -39.63 33.24
CA THR A 928 11.76 -38.34 32.69
C THR A 928 12.05 -37.30 33.78
N THR A 929 11.56 -37.50 35.01
CA THR A 929 11.84 -36.63 36.16
C THR A 929 13.03 -37.09 37.00
N TYR A 930 13.65 -38.22 36.63
CA TYR A 930 14.70 -38.87 37.39
C TYR A 930 15.89 -37.96 37.72
N ALA A 931 16.39 -37.24 36.72
CA ALA A 931 17.50 -36.30 36.89
C ALA A 931 17.21 -35.23 37.95
N GLY A 932 15.97 -34.69 37.95
CA GLY A 932 15.53 -33.70 38.94
C GLY A 932 15.55 -34.26 40.36
N LYS A 933 15.14 -35.53 40.54
CA LYS A 933 15.15 -36.22 41.84
C LYS A 933 16.58 -36.45 42.35
N VAL A 934 17.50 -36.89 41.48
CA VAL A 934 18.91 -37.07 41.84
C VAL A 934 19.53 -35.71 42.21
N LYS A 935 19.37 -34.67 41.38
CA LYS A 935 19.85 -33.30 41.67
C LYS A 935 19.28 -32.75 42.97
N ALA A 936 18.03 -33.05 43.30
CA ALA A 936 17.40 -32.61 44.56
C ALA A 936 18.02 -33.25 45.81
N ILE A 937 18.52 -34.49 45.70
CA ILE A 937 19.30 -35.12 46.77
C ILE A 937 20.71 -34.56 46.81
N MET A 938 21.37 -34.39 45.65
CA MET A 938 22.72 -33.82 45.57
C MET A 938 22.83 -32.44 46.23
N LYS A 939 21.80 -31.59 46.10
CA LYS A 939 21.74 -30.26 46.72
C LYS A 939 21.67 -30.27 48.26
N LYS A 940 21.54 -31.44 48.89
CA LYS A 940 21.43 -31.60 50.36
C LYS A 940 22.73 -32.07 51.02
N PHE A 941 23.76 -32.38 50.23
CA PHE A 941 25.13 -32.58 50.72
C PHE A 941 25.85 -31.23 50.82
#